data_AF-A0A0Q3QKF4-F1
#
_entry.id   AF-A0A0Q3QKF4-F1
#
_cell.length_a   1.000
_cell.length_b   1.000
_cell.length_c   1.000
_cell.angle_alpha   90.00
_cell.angle_beta   90.00
_cell.angle_gamma   90.00
#
_symmetry.space_group_name_H-M   'P 1'
#
loop_
_entity.id
_entity.type
_entity.pdbx_description
1 polymer ?
#
loop_
_entity_poly.entity_id
_entity_poly.type
_entity_poly.pdbx_seq_one_letter_code
_entity_poly.pdbx_strand_id
1 'polypeptide(L)'
;MSNLLHNQINFIEYMESVLRNGLLGTDTSYVINNKPTSLFFGGVLFPNSVFKDINEAENDEDDDMDPDIRFTSISKNVSIGLEFLIKNFDENLSCSVAGEFSFFLRVKPTFEEQEESLKYLFSENNQNEDGEKNKISEKSKGLTLVEKYKKFTFKYSDIRVSFINDQMILNSISFEKCKSDFNGFLESIIKGDKEILIPKDGVVNKVGVIELPKIFELEEFDNFLHEIQDTDLVLPNYDFDLKVELLDFIELNNVKKVVVSFVNKSSSTSTIIHPLEFFDCRLNVSIPINYHEKFIFDGVRENYLLDKHYGVKGLNCTTDTNFENGIVCFNTEAMPRYFQKLYRTREDLTVEFDTLIEPTSTIEKLNSIVLKMKNYANEWESFINNNGDQDIRLTTQNEIEQCRKLLDEFREEIQSFELGIYALSRDSKLLHSFNLTNKVFIESSKGKYSGWRLFQIVFIIRMLPSLYNREMQSEEPRKAEIIHSSLYADVLWFPTGGGKTEAYLGTILTALFYDRLRGKLRGVSAWLRFPLRMLSKNQLDRLARILIIAEKYRRHDTHISNSGVPFSIGFFAGGNNTDNFVKKKERDAAFLNDKTKMNKMLIHKCPSCNEPVEFSFNNRQWRYMHKCINPNCFVTKEMSGNIPIYITDSEVYRFVPSVICGTVDKIAIAGRYREFSQLFGQAQGRCDSHGYFSDNCIVGMHDEYQSCDKKASSSDRVIAKIRNEFYDPIPTLFIQDELHLLKDELGSLSSHYEGYLIELAKTFGKSEEHLPKIIAATATIEAYEKHVKHLYLRNPRKYPSMGYKPGESFYATSSPTNYRRLYIGLLPHSKSQEEVISRAVYLYQSEIHKMYVEPTKYINAIGLKGINSNDFYSLISNYDLTTVYVNNKAMGFDINRRLEEFEDLNLNTEILTGENDMEKIVEVIDRIESETKGSLNDKINVLNATSLISHGVDLERINNFFMAGMPSKQAEYIQASSRSARTHVGLVFVTFKSTSIKERSQYQYFIENHKFLDQLVDPVPINRMATKAIERSLPGILCCLLLGIHSQNNKLILDTCGKVDKYISEQEAAGHSAQTELLEQLYRIYGCDNSDFPLATREKNKKIISTIFQDKIDFIRSSPTTAKIKNEAILNPITSFRDIEEGLPIQVNRNTGIVLHYNKFASNKGGDQK
;
A
#
# COMPACT_ATOMS: atom_id res chain seq x y z
N MET A 1 18.60 -7.67 -24.23
CA MET A 1 18.19 -6.59 -23.31
C MET A 1 17.89 -5.36 -24.16
N SER A 2 16.71 -4.76 -24.07
CA SER A 2 16.34 -3.61 -24.92
C SER A 2 17.11 -2.35 -24.50
N ASN A 3 17.55 -1.53 -25.47
CA ASN A 3 18.17 -0.22 -25.21
C ASN A 3 17.32 0.64 -24.26
N LEU A 4 15.99 0.46 -24.28
CA LEU A 4 15.03 1.15 -23.42
C LEU A 4 15.26 0.88 -21.93
N LEU A 5 15.47 -0.38 -21.50
CA LEU A 5 15.67 -0.69 -20.09
C LEU A 5 16.99 -0.10 -19.56
N HIS A 6 18.04 -0.19 -20.36
CA HIS A 6 19.33 0.41 -20.03
C HIS A 6 19.22 1.94 -19.88
N ASN A 7 18.52 2.59 -20.81
CA ASN A 7 18.26 4.03 -20.76
C ASN A 7 17.45 4.44 -19.52
N GLN A 8 16.45 3.64 -19.11
CA GLN A 8 15.69 3.89 -17.87
C GLN A 8 16.56 3.75 -16.61
N ILE A 9 17.46 2.76 -16.56
CA ILE A 9 18.37 2.59 -15.43
C ILE A 9 19.32 3.78 -15.33
N ASN A 10 19.97 4.17 -16.43
CA ASN A 10 20.89 5.32 -16.46
C ASN A 10 20.18 6.62 -16.05
N PHE A 11 18.92 6.81 -16.48
CA PHE A 11 18.11 7.96 -16.05
C PHE A 11 17.87 7.96 -14.53
N ILE A 12 17.52 6.81 -13.95
CA ILE A 12 17.26 6.71 -12.51
C ILE A 12 18.53 6.89 -11.68
N GLU A 13 19.66 6.34 -12.12
CA GLU A 13 20.96 6.55 -11.47
C GLU A 13 21.41 8.01 -11.56
N TYR A 14 21.15 8.67 -12.69
CA TYR A 14 21.38 10.11 -12.83
C TYR A 14 20.53 10.91 -11.83
N MET A 15 19.23 10.64 -11.73
CA MET A 15 18.35 11.34 -10.77
C MET A 15 18.72 11.04 -9.31
N GLU A 16 19.24 9.85 -9.00
CA GLU A 16 19.80 9.55 -7.69
C GLU A 16 21.03 10.43 -7.39
N SER A 17 21.93 10.63 -8.36
CA SER A 17 23.09 11.51 -8.21
C SER A 17 22.68 12.96 -7.96
N VAL A 18 21.63 13.44 -8.65
CA VAL A 18 21.09 14.80 -8.46
C VAL A 18 20.61 14.99 -7.02
N LEU A 19 19.83 14.02 -6.52
CA LEU A 19 19.34 14.06 -5.14
C LEU A 19 20.49 13.93 -4.13
N ARG A 20 21.41 12.99 -4.35
CA ARG A 20 22.57 12.77 -3.46
C ARG A 20 23.43 14.03 -3.36
N ASN A 21 23.82 14.62 -4.49
CA ASN A 21 24.70 15.78 -4.51
C ASN A 21 24.00 17.00 -3.89
N GLY A 22 22.69 17.18 -4.14
CA GLY A 22 21.92 18.28 -3.59
C GLY A 22 21.59 18.15 -2.09
N LEU A 23 21.39 16.92 -1.58
CA LEU A 23 21.03 16.67 -0.17
C LEU A 23 22.22 16.38 0.74
N LEU A 24 23.36 15.93 0.21
CA LEU A 24 24.61 15.81 0.97
C LEU A 24 25.53 17.03 0.79
N GLY A 25 25.22 17.89 -0.18
CA GLY A 25 26.04 19.07 -0.50
C GLY A 25 27.41 18.68 -1.07
N THR A 26 27.51 17.54 -1.76
CA THR A 26 28.77 16.98 -2.23
C THR A 26 29.45 17.94 -3.22
N ASP A 27 28.68 18.49 -4.16
CA ASP A 27 29.14 19.44 -5.18
C ASP A 27 28.97 20.92 -4.77
N THR A 28 28.45 21.19 -3.57
CA THR A 28 28.20 22.55 -3.09
C THR A 28 29.52 23.19 -2.67
N SER A 29 30.13 23.96 -3.57
CA SER A 29 31.38 24.67 -3.31
C SER A 29 31.17 25.90 -2.42
N TYR A 30 30.04 26.60 -2.61
CA TYR A 30 29.67 27.80 -1.87
C TYR A 30 28.22 27.74 -1.38
N VAL A 31 27.94 28.33 -0.22
CA VAL A 31 26.59 28.63 0.28
C VAL A 31 26.48 30.15 0.40
N ILE A 32 25.46 30.75 -0.21
CA ILE A 32 25.25 32.21 -0.30
C ILE A 32 23.88 32.56 0.29
N ASN A 33 23.75 33.73 0.91
CA ASN A 33 22.55 34.28 1.56
C ASN A 33 22.05 33.52 2.79
N ASN A 34 22.75 32.46 3.20
CA ASN A 34 22.29 31.53 4.21
C ASN A 34 23.47 30.89 4.94
N LYS A 35 23.30 30.52 6.21
CA LYS A 35 24.25 29.64 6.91
C LYS A 35 24.21 28.24 6.30
N PRO A 36 25.33 27.50 6.27
CA PRO A 36 25.30 26.11 5.82
C PRO A 36 24.36 25.24 6.65
N THR A 37 24.10 25.61 7.91
CA THR A 37 23.14 24.95 8.80
C THR A 37 21.68 25.32 8.54
N SER A 38 21.39 26.43 7.85
CA SER A 38 20.02 26.75 7.42
C SER A 38 19.63 25.96 6.18
N LEU A 39 20.60 25.48 5.39
CA LEU A 39 20.39 24.45 4.39
C LEU A 39 20.36 23.04 5.02
N PHE A 40 19.57 22.16 4.43
CA PHE A 40 19.63 20.75 4.80
C PHE A 40 20.81 20.06 4.12
N PHE A 41 21.70 19.49 4.94
CA PHE A 41 22.70 18.50 4.51
C PHE A 41 22.55 17.20 5.33
N GLY A 42 22.66 16.05 4.67
CA GLY A 42 22.71 14.74 5.33
C GLY A 42 24.07 14.48 5.98
N GLY A 43 24.08 13.67 7.05
CA GLY A 43 25.33 13.26 7.70
C GLY A 43 26.08 14.36 8.47
N VAL A 44 25.37 15.40 8.92
CA VAL A 44 25.95 16.53 9.68
C VAL A 44 26.21 16.16 11.14
N LEU A 45 27.39 16.52 11.63
CA LEU A 45 27.80 16.36 13.03
C LEU A 45 27.89 17.71 13.73
N PHE A 46 27.00 17.91 14.69
CA PHE A 46 26.91 19.12 15.51
C PHE A 46 27.94 19.11 16.64
N PRO A 47 28.46 20.27 17.06
CA PRO A 47 29.38 20.38 18.19
C PRO A 47 28.74 19.87 19.49
N ASN A 48 29.50 19.14 20.30
CA ASN A 48 29.03 18.60 21.58
C ASN A 48 28.60 19.69 22.59
N SER A 49 29.12 20.92 22.49
CA SER A 49 28.70 22.03 23.36
C SER A 49 27.23 22.40 23.19
N VAL A 50 26.67 22.23 21.98
CA VAL A 50 25.25 22.51 21.68
C VAL A 50 24.31 21.68 22.57
N PHE A 51 24.75 20.51 23.05
CA PHE A 51 23.95 19.64 23.91
C PHE A 51 24.11 19.94 25.41
N LYS A 52 25.20 20.60 25.82
CA LYS A 52 25.40 21.00 27.23
C LYS A 52 24.51 22.18 27.61
N ASP A 53 24.44 23.19 26.75
CA ASP A 53 23.61 24.38 26.98
C ASP A 53 22.11 24.06 27.06
N ILE A 54 21.66 22.96 26.42
CA ILE A 54 20.27 22.50 26.45
C ILE A 54 19.93 21.77 27.76
N ASN A 55 20.83 20.92 28.27
CA ASN A 55 20.63 20.23 29.54
C ASN A 55 20.64 21.20 30.74
N GLU A 56 21.34 22.33 30.63
CA GLU A 56 21.27 23.40 31.63
C GLU A 56 19.93 24.14 31.57
N ALA A 57 19.37 24.36 30.38
CA ALA A 57 18.05 24.99 30.18
C ALA A 57 16.85 24.10 30.58
N GLU A 58 16.99 22.77 30.61
CA GLU A 58 15.94 21.85 31.11
C GLU A 58 15.85 21.78 32.64
N ASN A 59 16.83 22.32 33.38
CA ASN A 59 16.83 22.34 34.85
C ASN A 59 16.20 23.61 35.46
N ASP A 60 15.87 24.61 34.63
CA ASP A 60 15.12 25.79 35.06
C ASP A 60 13.61 25.52 34.90
N GLU A 61 12.88 25.47 36.01
CA GLU A 61 11.45 25.14 36.13
C GLU A 61 10.50 26.23 35.57
N ASP A 62 10.78 26.79 34.38
CA ASP A 62 9.85 27.72 33.72
C ASP A 62 9.00 26.99 32.66
N ASP A 63 7.71 26.85 32.96
CA ASP A 63 6.66 26.20 32.15
C ASP A 63 6.34 26.89 30.80
N ASP A 64 7.11 27.93 30.42
CA ASP A 64 6.94 28.74 29.20
C ASP A 64 7.99 28.44 28.10
N MET A 65 8.67 27.29 28.16
CA MET A 65 9.62 26.88 27.12
C MET A 65 8.93 26.52 25.79
N ASP A 66 9.36 27.18 24.71
CA ASP A 66 8.92 26.97 23.33
C ASP A 66 9.10 25.49 22.91
N PRO A 67 8.05 24.75 22.49
CA PRO A 67 8.13 23.34 22.13
C PRO A 67 9.21 23.04 21.07
N ASP A 68 9.59 24.01 20.23
CA ASP A 68 10.66 23.85 19.23
C ASP A 68 12.03 23.55 19.86
N ILE A 69 12.31 24.03 21.08
CA ILE A 69 13.61 23.83 21.75
C ILE A 69 13.78 22.37 22.18
N ARG A 70 12.73 21.69 22.67
CA ARG A 70 12.77 20.25 22.98
C ARG A 70 12.91 19.37 21.73
N PHE A 71 12.39 19.80 20.58
CA PHE A 71 12.58 19.07 19.31
C PHE A 71 14.02 19.16 18.78
N THR A 72 14.74 20.26 19.05
CA THR A 72 16.14 20.45 18.60
C THR A 72 17.16 19.58 19.33
N SER A 73 16.86 19.07 20.54
CA SER A 73 17.79 18.29 21.37
C SER A 73 17.85 16.80 21.01
N ILE A 74 16.74 16.22 20.54
CA ILE A 74 16.63 14.79 20.17
C ILE A 74 17.04 14.54 18.70
N SER A 75 17.00 15.58 17.85
CA SER A 75 17.18 15.48 16.39
C SER A 75 18.63 15.61 15.91
N LYS A 76 19.44 16.42 16.60
CA LYS A 76 20.84 16.68 16.25
C LYS A 76 21.74 15.49 16.60
N ASN A 77 22.74 15.22 15.77
CA ASN A 77 23.74 14.17 16.01
C ASN A 77 25.12 14.77 16.21
N VAL A 78 25.89 14.25 17.17
CA VAL A 78 27.29 14.66 17.44
C VAL A 78 28.28 13.67 16.83
N SER A 79 27.84 12.45 16.52
CA SER A 79 28.71 11.39 16.04
C SER A 79 28.11 10.55 14.91
N ILE A 80 29.01 10.01 14.09
CA ILE A 80 28.78 8.95 13.10
C ILE A 80 29.72 7.79 13.43
N GLY A 81 29.31 6.56 13.19
CA GLY A 81 30.16 5.41 13.51
C GLY A 81 29.68 4.09 12.92
N LEU A 82 30.37 3.03 13.28
CA LEU A 82 30.01 1.67 12.90
C LEU A 82 30.40 0.67 14.00
N GLU A 83 29.68 -0.46 14.04
CA GLU A 83 29.91 -1.59 14.94
C GLU A 83 30.17 -2.85 14.10
N PHE A 84 31.20 -3.63 14.44
CA PHE A 84 31.52 -4.92 13.80
C PHE A 84 32.01 -5.94 14.82
N LEU A 85 31.91 -7.22 14.48
CA LEU A 85 32.35 -8.30 15.36
C LEU A 85 33.72 -8.85 14.93
N ILE A 86 34.53 -9.18 15.93
CA ILE A 86 35.84 -9.81 15.75
C ILE A 86 35.96 -11.09 16.57
N LYS A 87 36.70 -12.06 16.02
CA LYS A 87 37.07 -13.34 16.63
C LYS A 87 38.58 -13.57 16.55
N ASN A 88 39.07 -14.61 17.24
CA ASN A 88 40.46 -15.08 17.18
C ASN A 88 41.49 -14.00 17.55
N PHE A 89 41.47 -13.51 18.79
CA PHE A 89 42.42 -12.49 19.27
C PHE A 89 43.87 -13.00 19.25
N ASP A 90 44.70 -12.41 18.39
CA ASP A 90 46.15 -12.62 18.35
C ASP A 90 46.90 -11.29 18.12
N GLU A 91 48.23 -11.31 18.22
CA GLU A 91 49.08 -10.12 18.07
C GLU A 91 49.07 -9.52 16.65
N ASN A 92 48.54 -10.23 15.66
CA ASN A 92 48.46 -9.77 14.27
C ASN A 92 47.15 -9.02 13.96
N LEU A 93 46.18 -9.05 14.87
CA LEU A 93 44.91 -8.36 14.71
C LEU A 93 45.09 -6.84 14.83
N SER A 94 44.94 -6.14 13.71
CA SER A 94 44.86 -4.69 13.65
C SER A 94 43.75 -4.24 12.71
N CYS A 95 43.14 -3.10 13.01
CA CYS A 95 42.25 -2.40 12.10
C CYS A 95 42.86 -1.08 11.64
N SER A 96 42.53 -0.69 10.41
CA SER A 96 42.87 0.62 9.87
C SER A 96 41.60 1.46 9.77
N VAL A 97 41.66 2.67 10.30
CA VAL A 97 40.58 3.66 10.23
C VAL A 97 41.02 4.80 9.32
N ALA A 98 40.13 5.17 8.40
CA ALA A 98 40.27 6.27 7.47
C ALA A 98 38.93 6.99 7.34
N GLY A 99 38.93 8.16 6.72
CA GLY A 99 37.68 8.89 6.50
C GLY A 99 37.90 10.27 5.92
N GLU A 100 36.79 10.99 5.77
CA GLU A 100 36.78 12.36 5.31
C GLU A 100 35.64 13.14 5.98
N PHE A 101 35.82 14.45 6.13
CA PHE A 101 34.74 15.34 6.51
C PHE A 101 34.95 16.70 5.87
N SER A 102 33.86 17.43 5.70
CA SER A 102 33.85 18.78 5.18
C SER A 102 33.46 19.79 6.26
N PHE A 103 33.94 21.01 6.11
CA PHE A 103 33.57 22.14 6.96
C PHE A 103 33.46 23.40 6.10
N PHE A 104 32.75 24.40 6.61
CA PHE A 104 32.52 25.64 5.89
C PHE A 104 33.17 26.80 6.62
N LEU A 105 33.87 27.66 5.88
CA LEU A 105 34.39 28.92 6.39
C LEU A 105 33.68 30.08 5.71
N ARG A 106 33.35 31.13 6.47
CA ARG A 106 32.82 32.37 5.90
C ARG A 106 33.88 33.04 5.04
N VAL A 107 33.48 33.45 3.85
CA VAL A 107 34.31 34.19 2.89
C VAL A 107 33.66 35.54 2.58
N LYS A 108 34.45 36.46 2.02
CA LYS A 108 34.01 37.78 1.59
C LYS A 108 32.98 37.64 0.45
N PRO A 109 31.78 38.24 0.56
CA PRO A 109 30.87 38.35 -0.58
C PRO A 109 31.42 39.33 -1.60
N THR A 110 31.02 39.16 -2.86
CA THR A 110 31.29 40.13 -3.93
C THR A 110 30.32 41.31 -3.85
N PHE A 111 30.69 42.43 -4.46
CA PHE A 111 29.82 43.61 -4.53
C PHE A 111 28.49 43.28 -5.23
N GLU A 112 28.51 42.49 -6.31
CA GLU A 112 27.32 42.06 -7.05
C GLU A 112 26.36 41.23 -6.16
N GLU A 113 26.88 40.25 -5.42
CA GLU A 113 26.08 39.44 -4.49
C GLU A 113 25.43 40.30 -3.38
N GLN A 114 26.16 41.30 -2.87
CA GLN A 114 25.66 42.23 -1.86
C GLN A 114 24.57 43.17 -2.42
N GLU A 115 24.75 43.65 -3.66
CA GLU A 115 23.78 44.51 -4.35
C GLU A 115 22.48 43.76 -4.66
N GLU A 116 22.58 42.49 -5.09
CA GLU A 116 21.43 41.63 -5.38
C GLU A 116 20.62 41.33 -4.11
N SER A 117 21.29 41.00 -3.00
CA SER A 117 20.65 40.81 -1.69
C SER A 117 19.91 42.06 -1.22
N LEU A 118 20.49 43.25 -1.45
CA LEU A 118 19.85 44.52 -1.13
C LEU A 118 18.61 44.78 -2.01
N LYS A 119 18.70 44.55 -3.32
CA LYS A 119 17.56 44.69 -4.25
C LYS A 119 16.40 43.80 -3.82
N TYR A 120 16.68 42.57 -3.39
CA TYR A 120 15.69 41.63 -2.85
C TYR A 120 15.01 42.19 -1.57
N LEU A 121 15.79 42.66 -0.59
CA LEU A 121 15.27 43.27 0.64
C LEU A 121 14.44 44.55 0.39
N PHE A 122 14.76 45.31 -0.67
CA PHE A 122 14.01 46.50 -1.07
C PHE A 122 12.74 46.17 -1.88
N SER A 123 12.67 45.01 -2.55
CA SER A 123 11.45 44.57 -3.24
C SER A 123 10.36 44.02 -2.32
N GLU A 124 10.71 43.31 -1.24
CA GLU A 124 9.73 42.79 -0.26
C GLU A 124 9.05 43.92 0.55
N ASN A 125 9.74 45.05 0.77
CA ASN A 125 9.18 46.18 1.52
C ASN A 125 8.19 47.06 0.73
N ASN A 126 7.96 46.79 -0.55
CA ASN A 126 7.03 47.55 -1.40
C ASN A 126 5.60 46.97 -1.47
N GLN A 127 5.27 45.96 -0.68
CA GLN A 127 3.90 45.40 -0.60
C GLN A 127 3.06 45.89 0.59
N ASN A 128 3.49 46.94 1.29
CA ASN A 128 2.59 47.69 2.17
C ASN A 128 1.99 48.86 1.39
N GLU A 129 0.70 48.76 1.11
CA GLU A 129 -0.15 49.85 0.60
C GLU A 129 -0.12 51.02 1.59
N ASP A 130 0.75 52.00 1.33
CA ASP A 130 0.42 53.42 1.41
C ASP A 130 1.59 54.24 0.85
N GLY A 131 1.27 55.11 -0.11
CA GLY A 131 2.22 55.87 -0.92
C GLY A 131 2.92 57.03 -0.19
N GLU A 132 3.64 56.74 0.90
CA GLU A 132 4.60 57.67 1.48
C GLU A 132 6.04 57.18 1.26
N LYS A 133 6.82 57.98 0.52
CA LYS A 133 8.28 57.85 0.44
C LYS A 133 8.86 58.03 1.84
N ASN A 134 9.02 56.94 2.58
CA ASN A 134 9.60 56.97 3.91
C ASN A 134 11.07 57.41 3.84
N LYS A 135 11.34 58.59 4.40
CA LYS A 135 12.66 59.08 4.77
C LYS A 135 13.25 58.13 5.81
N ILE A 136 14.38 57.52 5.49
CA ILE A 136 15.21 56.77 6.45
C ILE A 136 15.74 57.77 7.48
N SER A 137 15.08 57.83 8.64
CA SER A 137 15.61 58.45 9.85
C SER A 137 15.27 57.58 11.06
N GLU A 138 15.89 56.41 11.16
CA GLU A 138 16.14 55.76 12.44
C GLU A 138 17.60 55.33 12.51
N LYS A 139 18.26 55.75 13.59
CA LYS A 139 19.63 55.39 13.95
C LYS A 139 19.69 53.90 14.35
N SER A 140 20.85 53.28 14.14
CA SER A 140 21.42 52.18 14.94
C SER A 140 21.20 50.71 14.56
N LYS A 141 20.79 50.35 13.33
CA LYS A 141 21.02 48.99 12.83
C LYS A 141 21.61 49.07 11.41
N GLY A 142 22.92 48.94 11.32
CA GLY A 142 23.68 48.89 10.07
C GLY A 142 23.23 47.77 9.10
N LEU A 143 23.91 47.68 7.96
CA LEU A 143 23.61 46.74 6.88
C LEU A 143 24.17 45.35 7.24
N THR A 144 23.38 44.30 7.05
CA THR A 144 23.84 42.92 7.24
C THR A 144 24.67 42.48 6.03
N LEU A 145 25.94 42.11 6.25
CA LEU A 145 26.79 41.57 5.19
C LEU A 145 26.26 40.22 4.72
N VAL A 146 26.15 40.01 3.40
CA VAL A 146 25.73 38.73 2.81
C VAL A 146 26.53 37.58 3.41
N GLU A 147 25.81 36.53 3.80
CA GLU A 147 26.38 35.31 4.30
C GLU A 147 26.90 34.47 3.13
N LYS A 148 28.22 34.40 2.97
CA LYS A 148 28.88 33.55 1.96
C LYS A 148 29.85 32.60 2.63
N TYR A 149 29.76 31.31 2.32
CA TYR A 149 30.55 30.25 2.93
C TYR A 149 31.17 29.36 1.87
N LYS A 150 32.45 29.01 2.01
CA LYS A 150 33.18 28.12 1.11
C LYS A 150 33.43 26.78 1.79
N LYS A 151 33.18 25.68 1.06
CA LYS A 151 33.38 24.31 1.53
C LYS A 151 34.85 23.90 1.43
N PHE A 152 35.38 23.29 2.48
CA PHE A 152 36.68 22.63 2.50
C PHE A 152 36.51 21.18 2.95
N THR A 153 37.29 20.26 2.39
CA THR A 153 37.24 18.82 2.72
C THR A 153 38.60 18.35 3.18
N PHE A 154 38.64 17.71 4.35
CA PHE A 154 39.83 17.09 4.91
C PHE A 154 39.69 15.57 4.85
N LYS A 155 40.77 14.88 4.45
CA LYS A 155 40.83 13.41 4.40
C LYS A 155 41.92 12.92 5.34
N TYR A 156 41.62 11.85 6.07
CA TYR A 156 42.57 11.20 6.97
C TYR A 156 42.64 9.70 6.68
N SER A 157 43.83 9.11 6.82
CA SER A 157 44.09 7.70 6.59
C SER A 157 45.08 7.14 7.61
N ASP A 158 45.27 5.82 7.60
CA ASP A 158 46.33 5.11 8.33
C ASP A 158 46.29 5.20 9.85
N ILE A 159 45.13 5.49 10.45
CA ILE A 159 44.96 5.39 11.91
C ILE A 159 44.86 3.91 12.26
N ARG A 160 45.90 3.36 12.91
CA ARG A 160 45.95 1.93 13.28
C ARG A 160 45.46 1.70 14.70
N VAL A 161 44.61 0.70 14.87
CA VAL A 161 44.19 0.20 16.19
C VAL A 161 44.63 -1.25 16.29
N SER A 162 45.40 -1.56 17.35
CA SER A 162 45.87 -2.91 17.63
C SER A 162 45.11 -3.48 18.83
N PHE A 163 44.86 -4.79 18.81
CA PHE A 163 44.18 -5.49 19.88
C PHE A 163 45.17 -6.46 20.54
N ILE A 164 45.65 -6.14 21.74
CA ILE A 164 46.71 -6.90 22.44
C ILE A 164 46.19 -7.32 23.82
N ASN A 165 46.30 -8.61 24.17
CA ASN A 165 45.90 -9.16 25.47
C ASN A 165 44.47 -8.79 25.90
N ASP A 166 43.49 -8.96 25.01
CA ASP A 166 42.08 -8.59 25.25
C ASP A 166 41.83 -7.09 25.50
N GLN A 167 42.87 -6.25 25.38
CA GLN A 167 42.80 -4.81 25.51
C GLN A 167 43.02 -4.14 24.15
N MET A 168 42.36 -3.01 23.97
CA MET A 168 42.51 -2.18 22.78
C MET A 168 43.63 -1.16 23.01
N ILE A 169 44.56 -1.08 22.07
CA ILE A 169 45.58 -0.03 22.05
C ILE A 169 45.37 0.79 20.78
N LEU A 170 44.72 1.95 20.94
CA LEU A 170 44.70 2.97 19.88
C LEU A 170 46.13 3.49 19.72
N ASN A 171 46.67 3.52 18.49
CA ASN A 171 47.97 4.14 18.27
C ASN A 171 47.83 5.67 18.39
N SER A 172 47.96 6.17 19.62
CA SER A 172 47.82 7.59 19.97
C SER A 172 48.72 8.49 19.12
N ILE A 173 49.91 8.02 18.76
CA ILE A 173 50.86 8.74 17.90
C ILE A 173 50.23 8.99 16.51
N SER A 174 49.57 7.99 15.92
CA SER A 174 48.92 8.14 14.61
C SER A 174 47.70 9.08 14.66
N PHE A 175 46.95 9.06 15.76
CA PHE A 175 45.78 9.93 15.95
C PHE A 175 46.17 11.38 16.26
N GLU A 176 47.15 11.60 17.14
CA GLU A 176 47.71 12.93 17.40
C GLU A 176 48.32 13.53 16.14
N LYS A 177 48.99 12.71 15.32
CA LYS A 177 49.46 13.13 13.99
C LYS A 177 48.30 13.57 13.10
N CYS A 178 47.19 12.81 13.04
CA CYS A 178 46.01 13.21 12.28
C CYS A 178 45.43 14.57 12.73
N LYS A 179 45.39 14.85 14.03
CA LYS A 179 44.98 16.17 14.56
C LYS A 179 45.95 17.27 14.14
N SER A 180 47.25 17.00 14.22
CA SER A 180 48.29 17.92 13.77
C SER A 180 48.19 18.22 12.27
N ASP A 181 47.93 17.20 11.44
CA ASP A 181 47.78 17.34 10.00
C ASP A 181 46.54 18.18 9.65
N PHE A 182 45.43 18.01 10.38
CA PHE A 182 44.23 18.85 10.22
C PHE A 182 44.50 20.31 10.60
N ASN A 183 45.18 20.56 11.73
CA ASN A 183 45.53 21.92 12.14
C ASN A 183 46.45 22.59 11.11
N GLY A 184 47.44 21.86 10.58
CA GLY A 184 48.30 22.33 9.50
C GLY A 184 47.53 22.62 8.20
N PHE A 185 46.55 21.79 7.86
CA PHE A 185 45.66 22.02 6.72
C PHE A 185 44.81 23.28 6.89
N LEU A 186 44.21 23.48 8.07
CA LEU A 186 43.42 24.65 8.40
C LEU A 186 44.26 25.94 8.33
N GLU A 187 45.48 25.92 8.90
CA GLU A 187 46.42 27.04 8.78
C GLU A 187 46.79 27.35 7.33
N SER A 188 46.99 26.32 6.50
CA SER A 188 47.33 26.49 5.08
C SER A 188 46.20 27.15 4.28
N ILE A 189 44.95 26.78 4.56
CA ILE A 189 43.76 27.36 3.94
C ILE A 189 43.67 28.84 4.31
N ILE A 190 43.78 29.18 5.59
CA ILE A 190 43.62 30.55 6.07
C ILE A 190 44.75 31.47 5.60
N LYS A 191 46.00 30.97 5.53
CA LYS A 191 47.13 31.74 5.00
C LYS A 191 47.13 31.84 3.47
N GLY A 192 46.58 30.84 2.78
CA GLY A 192 46.60 30.73 1.32
C GLY A 192 45.41 31.39 0.61
N ASP A 193 44.23 31.40 1.23
CA ASP A 193 42.99 31.88 0.63
C ASP A 193 42.58 33.26 1.18
N LYS A 194 42.85 34.30 0.39
CA LYS A 194 42.56 35.72 0.74
C LYS A 194 41.07 36.05 0.81
N GLU A 195 40.20 35.14 0.35
CA GLU A 195 38.75 35.30 0.40
C GLU A 195 38.18 35.10 1.80
N ILE A 196 38.89 34.41 2.70
CA ILE A 196 38.38 34.08 4.03
C ILE A 196 38.19 35.35 4.87
N LEU A 197 36.97 35.51 5.40
CA LEU A 197 36.59 36.64 6.23
C LEU A 197 37.02 36.38 7.68
N ILE A 198 37.88 37.24 8.23
CA ILE A 198 38.29 37.22 9.64
C ILE A 198 38.05 38.63 10.18
N PRO A 199 36.94 38.90 10.86
CA PRO A 199 36.59 40.24 11.32
C PRO A 199 37.40 40.62 12.56
N LYS A 200 37.77 41.90 12.68
CA LYS A 200 38.32 42.47 13.91
C LYS A 200 37.35 42.33 15.08
N ASP A 201 37.90 42.08 16.26
CA ASP A 201 37.11 41.91 17.47
C ASP A 201 36.26 43.18 17.76
N GLY A 202 34.97 42.98 18.07
CA GLY A 202 34.00 44.07 18.28
C GLY A 202 33.35 44.70 17.04
N VAL A 203 33.75 44.33 15.81
CA VAL A 203 33.11 44.84 14.56
C VAL A 203 31.80 44.12 14.24
N VAL A 204 31.64 42.88 14.71
CA VAL A 204 30.46 42.04 14.46
C VAL A 204 29.67 41.86 15.75
N ASN A 205 28.68 42.73 16.00
CA ASN A 205 27.63 42.40 16.96
C ASN A 205 26.88 41.14 16.47
N LYS A 206 26.36 40.32 17.40
CA LYS A 206 25.74 38.97 17.21
C LYS A 206 24.80 38.75 16.01
N VAL A 207 24.46 39.81 15.26
CA VAL A 207 23.53 39.86 14.12
C VAL A 207 24.20 40.13 12.76
N GLY A 208 25.53 40.28 12.68
CA GLY A 208 26.21 40.56 11.39
C GLY A 208 25.97 41.98 10.84
N VAL A 209 25.48 42.87 11.70
CA VAL A 209 25.08 44.25 11.38
C VAL A 209 26.29 45.17 11.47
N ILE A 210 26.69 45.77 10.34
CA ILE A 210 27.81 46.73 10.28
C ILE A 210 27.29 48.10 9.85
N GLU A 211 27.61 49.17 10.60
CA GLU A 211 27.23 50.54 10.22
C GLU A 211 27.96 50.95 8.94
N LEU A 212 27.25 50.96 7.81
CA LEU A 212 27.74 51.44 6.53
C LEU A 212 27.34 52.90 6.29
N PRO A 213 28.24 53.78 5.77
CA PRO A 213 27.83 55.01 5.11
C PRO A 213 27.01 54.74 3.84
N LYS A 214 26.22 55.75 3.44
CA LYS A 214 24.91 55.57 2.78
C LYS A 214 24.86 54.96 1.37
N ILE A 215 25.93 54.94 0.57
CA ILE A 215 25.96 54.42 -0.81
C ILE A 215 27.43 54.12 -1.14
N PHE A 216 27.72 53.02 -1.86
CA PHE A 216 29.07 52.67 -2.27
C PHE A 216 29.18 52.28 -3.76
N GLU A 217 30.32 52.61 -4.38
CA GLU A 217 30.84 52.00 -5.62
C GLU A 217 31.74 50.78 -5.30
N LEU A 218 32.05 49.92 -6.27
CA LEU A 218 32.81 48.66 -6.07
C LEU A 218 34.12 48.85 -5.27
N GLU A 219 34.86 49.93 -5.54
CA GLU A 219 36.11 50.24 -4.85
C GLU A 219 35.92 50.54 -3.35
N GLU A 220 34.83 51.18 -2.97
CA GLU A 220 34.58 51.55 -1.58
C GLU A 220 34.13 50.34 -0.74
N PHE A 221 33.42 49.38 -1.36
CA PHE A 221 33.06 48.11 -0.73
C PHE A 221 34.28 47.22 -0.48
N ASP A 222 35.19 47.13 -1.46
CA ASP A 222 36.44 46.38 -1.31
C ASP A 222 37.34 46.99 -0.23
N ASN A 223 37.45 48.33 -0.19
CA ASN A 223 38.18 49.04 0.86
C ASN A 223 37.60 48.75 2.26
N PHE A 224 36.27 48.76 2.39
CA PHE A 224 35.60 48.42 3.63
C PHE A 224 35.86 46.97 4.08
N LEU A 225 35.78 46.00 3.17
CA LEU A 225 36.12 44.59 3.47
C LEU A 225 37.59 44.43 3.91
N HIS A 226 38.48 45.29 3.41
CA HIS A 226 39.86 45.38 3.88
C HIS A 226 39.99 46.00 5.28
N GLU A 227 39.19 47.01 5.62
CA GLU A 227 39.22 47.66 6.94
C GLU A 227 38.76 46.75 8.09
N ILE A 228 37.72 45.94 7.85
CA ILE A 228 37.17 45.03 8.86
C ILE A 228 37.99 43.75 9.05
N GLN A 229 38.92 43.45 8.13
CA GLN A 229 39.77 42.26 8.20
C GLN A 229 40.80 42.41 9.33
N ASP A 230 40.82 41.45 10.26
CA ASP A 230 41.88 41.33 11.26
C ASP A 230 43.12 40.65 10.68
N THR A 231 44.29 41.07 11.17
CA THR A 231 45.59 40.46 10.89
C THR A 231 45.98 39.40 11.91
N ASP A 232 45.40 39.45 13.12
CA ASP A 232 45.67 38.48 14.19
C ASP A 232 44.67 37.31 14.12
N LEU A 233 45.17 36.10 13.83
CA LEU A 233 44.35 34.90 13.65
C LEU A 233 43.67 34.48 14.97
N VAL A 234 42.34 34.61 15.05
CA VAL A 234 41.52 33.85 16.00
C VAL A 234 40.92 32.65 15.27
N LEU A 235 41.51 31.47 15.45
CA LEU A 235 41.05 30.23 14.83
C LEU A 235 39.74 29.76 15.47
N PRO A 236 38.74 29.30 14.69
CA PRO A 236 37.65 28.51 15.23
C PRO A 236 38.22 27.24 15.87
N ASN A 237 37.77 26.90 17.09
CA ASN A 237 38.24 25.72 17.79
C ASN A 237 37.53 24.45 17.24
N TYR A 238 37.90 24.07 16.02
CA TYR A 238 37.52 22.78 15.44
C TYR A 238 38.25 21.66 16.17
N ASP A 239 37.50 20.76 16.80
CA ASP A 239 38.05 19.57 17.45
C ASP A 239 37.18 18.36 17.14
N PHE A 240 37.82 17.20 17.01
CA PHE A 240 37.15 15.93 16.79
C PHE A 240 37.83 14.82 17.59
N ASP A 241 37.08 13.75 17.83
CA ASP A 241 37.56 12.57 18.53
C ASP A 241 37.21 11.31 17.77
N LEU A 242 38.13 10.34 17.78
CA LEU A 242 37.88 8.99 17.26
C LEU A 242 37.79 8.04 18.44
N LYS A 243 36.57 7.73 18.86
CA LYS A 243 36.32 6.78 19.95
C LYS A 243 36.29 5.38 19.40
N VAL A 244 37.10 4.50 19.96
CA VAL A 244 37.03 3.07 19.68
C VAL A 244 36.80 2.33 20.99
N GLU A 245 35.73 1.54 21.03
CA GLU A 245 35.33 0.76 22.21
C GLU A 245 35.34 -0.72 21.86
N LEU A 246 35.85 -1.53 22.81
CA LEU A 246 35.86 -2.99 22.71
C LEU A 246 34.95 -3.54 23.80
N LEU A 247 33.88 -4.23 23.38
CA LEU A 247 32.83 -4.75 24.26
C LEU A 247 32.69 -6.26 24.07
N ASP A 248 32.49 -7.01 25.15
CA ASP A 248 32.19 -8.44 25.02
C ASP A 248 30.82 -8.64 24.35
N PHE A 249 30.75 -9.55 23.39
CA PHE A 249 29.49 -9.87 22.71
C PHE A 249 28.83 -11.07 23.38
N ILE A 250 27.81 -10.79 24.19
CA ILE A 250 27.21 -11.76 25.14
C ILE A 250 26.64 -13.01 24.44
N GLU A 251 26.25 -12.92 23.17
CA GLU A 251 25.59 -14.01 22.45
C GLU A 251 26.57 -15.07 21.92
N LEU A 252 27.85 -14.75 21.75
CA LEU A 252 28.86 -15.67 21.22
C LEU A 252 30.13 -15.65 22.09
N ASN A 253 30.50 -16.83 22.62
CA ASN A 253 31.73 -16.98 23.39
C ASN A 253 32.96 -16.65 22.53
N ASN A 254 33.94 -15.94 23.10
CA ASN A 254 35.19 -15.53 22.45
C ASN A 254 35.04 -14.62 21.20
N VAL A 255 33.91 -13.91 21.10
CA VAL A 255 33.69 -12.85 20.09
C VAL A 255 33.56 -11.51 20.83
N LYS A 256 34.17 -10.45 20.28
CA LYS A 256 33.95 -9.09 20.80
C LYS A 256 33.36 -8.19 19.74
N LYS A 257 32.62 -7.20 20.21
CA LYS A 257 32.07 -6.12 19.41
C LYS A 257 33.02 -4.92 19.49
N VAL A 258 33.44 -4.43 18.33
CA VAL A 258 34.22 -3.19 18.19
C VAL A 258 33.29 -2.11 17.72
N VAL A 259 33.29 -0.97 18.41
CA VAL A 259 32.54 0.23 18.04
C VAL A 259 33.54 1.32 17.68
N VAL A 260 33.47 1.87 16.47
CA VAL A 260 34.29 3.00 16.01
C VAL A 260 33.36 4.19 15.76
N SER A 261 33.61 5.31 16.42
CA SER A 261 32.80 6.52 16.31
C SER A 261 33.65 7.77 16.11
N PHE A 262 33.32 8.57 15.10
CA PHE A 262 33.85 9.90 14.87
C PHE A 262 32.92 10.94 15.50
N VAL A 263 33.44 11.78 16.40
CA VAL A 263 32.67 12.67 17.28
C VAL A 263 33.14 14.11 17.10
N ASN A 264 32.21 15.05 16.89
CA ASN A 264 32.53 16.49 16.85
C ASN A 264 32.65 17.05 18.29
N LYS A 265 33.85 17.47 18.68
CA LYS A 265 34.17 18.07 19.99
C LYS A 265 34.44 19.58 19.92
N SER A 266 34.20 20.19 18.77
CA SER A 266 34.38 21.63 18.57
C SER A 266 33.66 22.43 19.65
N SER A 267 34.22 23.55 20.06
CA SER A 267 33.65 24.42 21.09
C SER A 267 33.80 25.90 20.71
N SER A 268 32.86 26.72 21.16
CA SER A 268 32.88 28.16 20.89
C SER A 268 33.49 28.93 22.07
N THR A 269 34.42 29.85 21.80
CA THR A 269 35.04 30.71 22.82
C THR A 269 34.54 32.17 22.81
N SER A 270 33.94 32.68 21.72
CA SER A 270 33.06 33.87 21.62
C SER A 270 32.85 34.24 20.13
N THR A 271 31.69 34.84 19.80
CA THR A 271 31.25 35.41 18.49
C THR A 271 31.98 34.92 17.23
N ILE A 272 31.86 33.63 16.91
CA ILE A 272 32.48 33.04 15.71
C ILE A 272 31.49 33.14 14.54
N ILE A 273 31.91 33.77 13.44
CA ILE A 273 31.16 33.87 12.17
C ILE A 273 31.21 32.59 11.31
N HIS A 274 32.09 31.65 11.66
CA HIS A 274 32.30 30.35 11.01
C HIS A 274 31.46 29.23 11.68
N PRO A 275 30.76 28.39 10.92
CA PRO A 275 30.07 27.19 11.41
C PRO A 275 31.04 26.19 12.02
N LEU A 276 30.65 25.52 13.11
CA LEU A 276 31.48 24.52 13.82
C LEU A 276 31.05 23.08 13.52
N GLU A 277 30.03 22.90 12.71
CA GLU A 277 29.53 21.61 12.25
C GLU A 277 30.48 20.97 11.23
N PHE A 278 30.55 19.64 11.26
CA PHE A 278 31.16 18.86 10.18
C PHE A 278 30.07 18.31 9.27
N PHE A 279 30.30 18.34 7.96
CA PHE A 279 29.39 17.98 6.88
C PHE A 279 29.98 16.86 6.03
N ASP A 280 29.15 16.05 5.34
CA ASP A 280 29.59 14.93 4.48
C ASP A 280 30.64 14.04 5.18
N CYS A 281 30.40 13.74 6.45
CA CYS A 281 31.29 12.93 7.28
C CYS A 281 31.23 11.47 6.85
N ARG A 282 32.39 10.89 6.55
CA ARG A 282 32.55 9.47 6.19
C ARG A 282 33.65 8.83 7.01
N LEU A 283 33.40 7.60 7.41
CA LEU A 283 34.28 6.76 8.19
C LEU A 283 34.39 5.40 7.51
N ASN A 284 35.63 4.96 7.32
CA ASN A 284 35.98 3.71 6.69
C ASN A 284 36.85 2.90 7.66
N VAL A 285 36.52 1.62 7.86
CA VAL A 285 37.27 0.72 8.74
C VAL A 285 37.61 -0.56 7.99
N SER A 286 38.90 -0.92 7.98
CA SER A 286 39.41 -2.11 7.27
C SER A 286 39.98 -3.12 8.25
N ILE A 287 39.60 -4.40 8.10
CA ILE A 287 40.09 -5.53 8.91
C ILE A 287 40.35 -6.78 8.05
N PRO A 288 41.28 -7.68 8.43
CA PRO A 288 41.45 -8.93 7.71
C PRO A 288 40.24 -9.87 7.92
N ILE A 289 39.73 -10.48 6.85
CA ILE A 289 38.47 -11.23 6.83
C ILE A 289 38.44 -12.43 7.79
N ASN A 290 39.59 -13.06 8.05
CA ASN A 290 39.68 -14.23 8.92
C ASN A 290 39.35 -13.93 10.39
N TYR A 291 39.44 -12.66 10.79
CA TYR A 291 39.10 -12.18 12.14
C TYR A 291 37.70 -11.59 12.21
N HIS A 292 37.03 -11.36 11.07
CA HIS A 292 35.68 -10.81 11.04
C HIS A 292 34.64 -11.90 11.34
N GLU A 293 33.65 -11.55 12.16
CA GLU A 293 32.46 -12.36 12.38
C GLU A 293 31.21 -11.55 11.97
N LYS A 294 30.18 -12.22 11.45
CA LYS A 294 28.95 -11.54 11.01
C LYS A 294 27.94 -11.47 12.14
N PHE A 295 27.16 -10.38 12.17
CA PHE A 295 25.94 -10.32 12.97
C PHE A 295 24.83 -11.18 12.37
N ILE A 296 23.82 -11.46 13.19
CA ILE A 296 22.58 -12.13 12.78
C ILE A 296 21.46 -11.09 12.83
N PHE A 297 20.66 -10.99 11.76
CA PHE A 297 19.48 -10.14 11.76
C PHE A 297 18.30 -10.87 12.41
N ASP A 298 17.97 -10.53 13.66
CA ASP A 298 16.97 -11.25 14.47
C ASP A 298 15.52 -11.06 14.01
N GLY A 299 15.26 -10.02 13.20
CA GLY A 299 13.91 -9.68 12.75
C GLY A 299 13.26 -10.69 11.79
N VAL A 300 14.01 -11.72 11.35
CA VAL A 300 13.58 -12.66 10.32
C VAL A 300 13.74 -14.11 10.75
N ARG A 301 12.90 -14.98 10.20
CA ARG A 301 12.98 -16.42 10.46
C ARG A 301 14.15 -17.03 9.71
N GLU A 302 14.70 -18.11 10.24
CA GLU A 302 15.70 -18.90 9.52
C GLU A 302 15.13 -19.44 8.21
N ASN A 303 15.84 -19.15 7.12
CA ASN A 303 15.47 -19.57 5.79
C ASN A 303 16.73 -19.78 4.96
N TYR A 304 16.95 -21.00 4.47
CA TYR A 304 18.12 -21.33 3.66
C TYR A 304 18.21 -20.52 2.34
N LEU A 305 17.10 -19.92 1.88
CA LEU A 305 17.06 -19.08 0.68
C LEU A 305 17.60 -17.66 0.91
N LEU A 306 17.66 -17.17 2.15
CA LEU A 306 18.12 -15.81 2.42
C LEU A 306 19.09 -15.80 3.60
N ASP A 307 20.34 -15.41 3.33
CA ASP A 307 21.36 -15.25 4.37
C ASP A 307 21.02 -14.08 5.30
N LYS A 308 20.62 -14.39 6.54
CA LYS A 308 20.32 -13.43 7.63
C LYS A 308 21.56 -12.77 8.22
N HIS A 309 22.76 -13.17 7.82
CA HIS A 309 23.98 -12.60 8.35
C HIS A 309 24.36 -11.31 7.63
N TYR A 310 24.83 -10.32 8.39
CA TYR A 310 25.32 -9.04 7.87
C TYR A 310 26.60 -8.63 8.59
N GLY A 311 27.48 -7.88 7.91
CA GLY A 311 28.87 -7.73 8.35
C GLY A 311 29.10 -6.62 9.38
N VAL A 312 28.35 -5.53 9.30
CA VAL A 312 28.60 -4.31 10.05
C VAL A 312 27.29 -3.59 10.29
N LYS A 313 27.22 -2.85 11.40
CA LYS A 313 26.05 -2.06 11.81
C LYS A 313 26.44 -0.59 11.89
N GLY A 314 25.74 0.31 11.21
CA GLY A 314 26.01 1.75 11.30
C GLY A 314 25.53 2.38 12.60
N LEU A 315 26.15 3.47 13.04
CA LEU A 315 25.71 4.29 14.17
C LEU A 315 25.39 5.69 13.64
N ASN A 316 24.12 6.10 13.73
CA ASN A 316 23.61 7.34 13.11
C ASN A 316 23.81 7.43 11.58
N CYS A 317 24.17 6.32 10.95
CA CYS A 317 24.32 6.15 9.53
C CYS A 317 23.95 4.71 9.14
N THR A 318 24.00 4.44 7.86
CA THR A 318 24.04 3.08 7.31
C THR A 318 25.47 2.70 6.98
N THR A 319 25.66 1.48 6.52
CA THR A 319 26.98 0.95 6.20
C THR A 319 26.97 0.12 4.94
N ASP A 320 28.06 0.20 4.19
CA ASP A 320 28.35 -0.66 3.05
C ASP A 320 29.59 -1.52 3.35
N THR A 321 29.66 -2.71 2.78
CA THR A 321 30.76 -3.67 3.00
C THR A 321 31.38 -4.09 1.68
N ASN A 322 32.68 -3.78 1.53
CA ASN A 322 33.48 -4.17 0.37
C ASN A 322 34.52 -5.22 0.76
N PHE A 323 34.85 -6.10 -0.18
CA PHE A 323 35.82 -7.17 0.00
C PHE A 323 36.95 -7.03 -1.03
N GLU A 324 38.18 -6.84 -0.56
CA GLU A 324 39.35 -6.71 -1.43
C GLU A 324 40.52 -7.50 -0.86
N ASN A 325 41.08 -8.44 -1.63
CA ASN A 325 42.33 -9.15 -1.31
C ASN A 325 42.40 -9.77 0.12
N GLY A 326 41.28 -10.29 0.64
CA GLY A 326 41.22 -10.87 1.99
C GLY A 326 41.03 -9.85 3.12
N ILE A 327 40.80 -8.58 2.79
CA ILE A 327 40.44 -7.50 3.71
C ILE A 327 38.96 -7.17 3.50
N VAL A 328 38.26 -6.95 4.61
CA VAL A 328 36.89 -6.43 4.62
C VAL A 328 36.96 -4.95 4.97
N CYS A 329 36.33 -4.11 4.15
CA CYS A 329 36.27 -2.67 4.32
C CYS A 329 34.82 -2.25 4.57
N PHE A 330 34.56 -1.65 5.73
CA PHE A 330 33.26 -1.10 6.10
C PHE A 330 33.25 0.40 5.88
N ASN A 331 32.25 0.93 5.16
CA ASN A 331 32.11 2.36 4.90
C ASN A 331 30.79 2.86 5.49
N THR A 332 30.79 4.02 6.14
CA THR A 332 29.55 4.67 6.56
C THR A 332 28.87 5.39 5.40
N GLU A 333 27.55 5.33 5.34
CA GLU A 333 26.73 5.96 4.30
C GLU A 333 25.54 6.70 4.92
N ALA A 334 25.39 7.98 4.59
CA ALA A 334 24.32 8.85 5.10
C ALA A 334 23.04 8.79 4.24
N MET A 335 23.17 8.34 2.99
CA MET A 335 22.07 8.19 2.05
C MET A 335 22.14 6.80 1.41
N PRO A 336 21.74 5.73 2.12
CA PRO A 336 21.79 4.36 1.60
C PRO A 336 20.96 4.19 0.34
N ARG A 337 21.38 3.28 -0.52
CA ARG A 337 20.64 2.88 -1.72
C ARG A 337 20.50 1.37 -1.83
N TYR A 338 19.36 0.91 -2.34
CA TYR A 338 19.10 -0.51 -2.60
C TYR A 338 18.33 -0.69 -3.91
N PHE A 339 18.93 -1.40 -4.87
CA PHE A 339 18.31 -1.65 -6.16
C PHE A 339 17.56 -2.99 -6.15
N GLN A 340 16.23 -2.94 -6.10
CA GLN A 340 15.39 -4.13 -6.06
C GLN A 340 15.43 -4.89 -7.39
N LYS A 341 15.72 -6.19 -7.31
CA LYS A 341 15.64 -7.12 -8.45
C LYS A 341 14.19 -7.36 -8.87
N LEU A 342 13.95 -7.44 -10.17
CA LEU A 342 12.63 -7.71 -10.74
C LEU A 342 12.31 -9.21 -10.67
N TYR A 343 11.37 -9.59 -9.79
CA TYR A 343 10.76 -10.92 -9.78
C TYR A 343 9.54 -10.95 -10.71
N ARG A 344 9.60 -11.74 -11.79
CA ARG A 344 8.56 -11.79 -12.83
C ARG A 344 8.14 -13.21 -13.16
N THR A 345 6.97 -13.38 -13.78
CA THR A 345 6.55 -14.68 -14.30
C THR A 345 7.45 -15.16 -15.42
N ARG A 346 7.66 -16.48 -15.50
CA ARG A 346 8.37 -17.14 -16.59
C ARG A 346 7.63 -16.98 -17.92
N GLU A 347 8.31 -16.42 -18.92
CA GLU A 347 7.77 -16.18 -20.26
C GLU A 347 7.92 -17.40 -21.17
N ASP A 348 8.96 -18.21 -20.95
CA ASP A 348 9.29 -19.45 -21.68
C ASP A 348 8.25 -20.57 -21.49
N LEU A 349 7.40 -20.44 -20.46
CA LEU A 349 6.33 -21.38 -20.13
C LEU A 349 4.94 -20.78 -20.29
N THR A 350 4.81 -19.67 -21.02
CA THR A 350 3.51 -19.08 -21.35
C THR A 350 2.63 -20.07 -22.12
N VAL A 351 1.32 -20.03 -21.83
CA VAL A 351 0.34 -20.93 -22.43
C VAL A 351 -0.59 -20.14 -23.33
N GLU A 352 -0.27 -20.16 -24.62
CA GLU A 352 -1.05 -19.55 -25.70
C GLU A 352 -2.54 -19.95 -25.62
N PHE A 353 -3.43 -18.96 -25.71
CA PHE A 353 -4.87 -19.20 -25.61
C PHE A 353 -5.38 -20.12 -26.73
N ASP A 354 -4.80 -20.00 -27.93
CA ASP A 354 -5.16 -20.82 -29.10
C ASP A 354 -4.96 -22.32 -28.86
N THR A 355 -4.05 -22.70 -27.96
CA THR A 355 -3.84 -24.11 -27.59
C THR A 355 -4.93 -24.65 -26.65
N LEU A 356 -5.79 -23.77 -26.12
CA LEU A 356 -6.79 -24.07 -25.10
C LEU A 356 -8.24 -23.88 -25.58
N ILE A 357 -8.47 -23.67 -26.87
CA ILE A 357 -9.83 -23.48 -27.43
C ILE A 357 -10.47 -24.77 -27.94
N GLU A 358 -9.68 -25.82 -28.16
CA GLU A 358 -10.15 -27.14 -28.65
C GLU A 358 -9.98 -28.22 -27.57
N PRO A 359 -10.99 -29.08 -27.31
CA PRO A 359 -10.98 -30.06 -26.23
C PRO A 359 -9.72 -30.94 -26.14
N THR A 360 -9.29 -31.53 -27.26
CA THR A 360 -8.13 -32.45 -27.30
C THR A 360 -6.82 -31.72 -27.02
N SER A 361 -6.58 -30.62 -27.75
CA SER A 361 -5.41 -29.76 -27.57
C SER A 361 -5.30 -29.21 -26.14
N THR A 362 -6.43 -28.83 -25.53
CA THR A 362 -6.47 -28.34 -24.15
C THR A 362 -5.91 -29.39 -23.19
N ILE A 363 -6.41 -30.63 -23.23
CA ILE A 363 -5.99 -31.67 -22.31
C ILE A 363 -4.52 -32.06 -22.54
N GLU A 364 -4.08 -32.17 -23.80
CA GLU A 364 -2.68 -32.42 -24.14
C GLU A 364 -1.75 -31.34 -23.59
N LYS A 365 -2.10 -30.07 -23.78
CA LYS A 365 -1.30 -28.95 -23.30
C LYS A 365 -1.22 -28.93 -21.78
N LEU A 366 -2.33 -29.15 -21.06
CA LEU A 366 -2.34 -29.19 -19.60
C LEU A 366 -1.50 -30.37 -19.05
N ASN A 367 -1.60 -31.55 -19.66
CA ASN A 367 -0.75 -32.70 -19.29
C ASN A 367 0.74 -32.44 -19.54
N SER A 368 1.09 -31.69 -20.60
CA SER A 368 2.49 -31.29 -20.83
C SER A 368 3.05 -30.41 -19.71
N ILE A 369 2.20 -29.60 -19.07
CA ILE A 369 2.58 -28.77 -17.92
C ILE A 369 2.81 -29.65 -16.68
N VAL A 370 1.93 -30.63 -16.42
CA VAL A 370 2.11 -31.60 -15.33
C VAL A 370 3.45 -32.31 -15.46
N LEU A 371 3.84 -32.74 -16.66
CA LEU A 371 5.13 -33.38 -16.89
C LEU A 371 6.30 -32.45 -16.54
N LYS A 372 6.24 -31.17 -16.94
CA LYS A 372 7.25 -30.17 -16.58
C LYS A 372 7.31 -29.92 -15.07
N MET A 373 6.17 -29.88 -14.38
CA MET A 373 6.12 -29.75 -12.92
C MET A 373 6.77 -30.96 -12.24
N LYS A 374 6.46 -32.18 -12.69
CA LYS A 374 7.08 -33.41 -12.15
C LYS A 374 8.59 -33.44 -12.37
N ASN A 375 9.06 -33.00 -13.53
CA ASN A 375 10.50 -32.90 -13.80
C ASN A 375 11.18 -31.90 -12.85
N TYR A 376 10.58 -30.72 -12.65
CA TYR A 376 11.10 -29.74 -11.68
C TYR A 376 11.09 -30.27 -10.24
N ALA A 377 10.07 -31.04 -9.85
CA ALA A 377 10.04 -31.71 -8.54
C ALA A 377 11.16 -32.75 -8.39
N ASN A 378 11.48 -33.50 -9.45
CA ASN A 378 12.58 -34.47 -9.46
C ASN A 378 13.95 -33.77 -9.38
N GLU A 379 14.13 -32.65 -10.09
CA GLU A 379 15.33 -31.81 -10.01
C GLU A 379 15.53 -31.28 -8.58
N TRP A 380 14.45 -30.82 -7.96
CA TRP A 380 14.44 -30.36 -6.56
C TRP A 380 14.77 -31.51 -5.60
N GLU A 381 14.18 -32.69 -5.76
CA GLU A 381 14.51 -33.86 -4.93
C GLU A 381 15.98 -34.27 -5.07
N SER A 382 16.54 -34.21 -6.29
CA SER A 382 17.97 -34.42 -6.52
C SER A 382 18.83 -33.36 -5.81
N PHE A 383 18.42 -32.09 -5.85
CA PHE A 383 19.09 -31.01 -5.11
C PHE A 383 19.12 -31.30 -3.59
N ILE A 384 18.02 -31.75 -3.01
CA ILE A 384 17.96 -32.13 -1.59
C ILE A 384 18.89 -33.32 -1.30
N ASN A 385 18.83 -34.38 -2.12
CA ASN A 385 19.64 -35.58 -1.92
C ASN A 385 21.15 -35.32 -2.04
N ASN A 386 21.55 -34.29 -2.79
CA ASN A 386 22.92 -33.86 -2.94
C ASN A 386 23.37 -32.80 -1.91
N ASN A 387 22.53 -32.50 -0.90
CA ASN A 387 22.75 -31.42 0.09
C ASN A 387 23.02 -30.05 -0.58
N GLY A 388 22.29 -29.77 -1.66
CA GLY A 388 22.38 -28.56 -2.46
C GLY A 388 23.28 -28.69 -3.69
N ASP A 389 23.66 -27.55 -4.28
CA ASP A 389 24.49 -27.44 -5.47
C ASP A 389 25.62 -26.41 -5.29
N GLN A 390 26.25 -25.94 -6.37
CA GLN A 390 27.35 -24.98 -6.31
C GLN A 390 26.92 -23.61 -5.75
N ASP A 391 25.65 -23.23 -5.94
CA ASP A 391 25.14 -21.92 -5.55
C ASP A 391 24.66 -21.93 -4.08
N ILE A 392 24.05 -23.04 -3.66
CA ILE A 392 23.43 -23.18 -2.33
C ILE A 392 23.81 -24.53 -1.74
N ARG A 393 24.36 -24.52 -0.52
CA ARG A 393 24.63 -25.73 0.26
C ARG A 393 23.68 -25.81 1.45
N LEU A 394 23.02 -26.96 1.60
CA LEU A 394 22.21 -27.27 2.77
C LEU A 394 23.14 -27.90 3.82
N THR A 395 23.47 -27.13 4.84
CA THR A 395 24.48 -27.47 5.85
C THR A 395 23.86 -28.04 7.12
N THR A 396 22.63 -27.64 7.44
CA THR A 396 21.94 -28.08 8.66
C THR A 396 20.73 -28.98 8.35
N GLN A 397 20.38 -29.83 9.32
CA GLN A 397 19.19 -30.69 9.22
C GLN A 397 17.88 -29.87 9.11
N ASN A 398 17.82 -28.71 9.78
CA ASN A 398 16.69 -27.78 9.70
C ASN A 398 16.51 -27.23 8.27
N GLU A 399 17.59 -26.86 7.59
CA GLU A 399 17.53 -26.38 6.19
C GLU A 399 17.00 -27.47 5.24
N ILE A 400 17.42 -28.73 5.44
CA ILE A 400 16.93 -29.88 4.67
C ILE A 400 15.43 -30.09 4.91
N GLU A 401 14.98 -30.03 6.16
CA GLU A 401 13.56 -30.18 6.52
C GLU A 401 12.70 -29.05 5.96
N GLN A 402 13.16 -27.80 6.03
CA GLN A 402 12.49 -26.65 5.40
C GLN A 402 12.37 -26.83 3.89
N CYS A 403 13.46 -27.24 3.23
CA CYS A 403 13.47 -27.47 1.78
C CYS A 403 12.54 -28.62 1.36
N ARG A 404 12.50 -29.72 2.14
CA ARG A 404 11.56 -30.84 1.93
C ARG A 404 10.10 -30.42 2.10
N LYS A 405 9.80 -29.63 3.14
CA LYS A 405 8.44 -29.10 3.35
C LYS A 405 7.95 -28.31 2.13
N LEU A 406 8.80 -27.45 1.55
CA LEU A 406 8.46 -26.69 0.34
C LEU A 406 8.27 -27.60 -0.89
N LEU A 407 9.03 -28.68 -1.01
CA LEU A 407 8.84 -29.69 -2.07
C LEU A 407 7.49 -30.42 -1.91
N ASP A 408 7.11 -30.76 -0.67
CA ASP A 408 5.82 -31.40 -0.39
C ASP A 408 4.65 -30.46 -0.70
N GLU A 409 4.75 -29.17 -0.35
CA GLU A 409 3.79 -28.14 -0.77
C GLU A 409 3.66 -28.11 -2.31
N PHE A 410 4.78 -28.14 -3.05
CA PHE A 410 4.75 -28.17 -4.52
C PHE A 410 4.16 -29.48 -5.09
N ARG A 411 4.38 -30.62 -4.45
CA ARG A 411 3.76 -31.91 -4.83
C ARG A 411 2.24 -31.87 -4.63
N GLU A 412 1.75 -31.25 -3.57
CA GLU A 412 0.31 -31.02 -3.38
C GLU A 412 -0.28 -30.12 -4.49
N GLU A 413 0.49 -29.15 -5.00
CA GLU A 413 0.08 -28.35 -6.16
C GLU A 413 -0.09 -29.20 -7.42
N ILE A 414 0.87 -30.10 -7.69
CA ILE A 414 0.81 -31.04 -8.82
C ILE A 414 -0.46 -31.89 -8.71
N GLN A 415 -0.69 -32.51 -7.55
CA GLN A 415 -1.86 -33.37 -7.32
C GLN A 415 -3.18 -32.59 -7.51
N SER A 416 -3.25 -31.37 -6.98
CA SER A 416 -4.42 -30.51 -7.14
C SER A 416 -4.64 -30.07 -8.58
N PHE A 417 -3.58 -29.88 -9.37
CA PHE A 417 -3.66 -29.53 -10.78
C PHE A 417 -4.12 -30.73 -11.61
N GLU A 418 -3.58 -31.92 -11.35
CA GLU A 418 -4.02 -33.19 -11.95
C GLU A 418 -5.50 -33.49 -11.63
N LEU A 419 -5.96 -33.21 -10.42
CA LEU A 419 -7.37 -33.33 -10.06
C LEU A 419 -8.26 -32.37 -10.87
N GLY A 420 -7.77 -31.16 -11.16
CA GLY A 420 -8.46 -30.20 -12.04
C GLY A 420 -8.54 -30.66 -13.50
N ILE A 421 -7.46 -31.22 -14.04
CA ILE A 421 -7.45 -31.82 -15.39
C ILE A 421 -8.40 -33.01 -15.44
N TYR A 422 -8.41 -33.84 -14.39
CA TYR A 422 -9.33 -34.96 -14.26
C TYR A 422 -10.79 -34.49 -14.32
N ALA A 423 -11.17 -33.49 -13.51
CA ALA A 423 -12.50 -32.90 -13.51
C ALA A 423 -12.91 -32.37 -14.91
N LEU A 424 -11.99 -31.67 -15.60
CA LEU A 424 -12.22 -31.22 -16.98
C LEU A 424 -12.47 -32.37 -17.95
N SER A 425 -11.68 -33.45 -17.86
CA SER A 425 -11.83 -34.60 -18.77
C SER A 425 -13.10 -35.40 -18.53
N ARG A 426 -13.66 -35.34 -17.31
CA ARG A 426 -14.89 -36.05 -16.92
C ARG A 426 -16.16 -35.34 -17.37
N ASP A 427 -16.16 -34.02 -17.42
CA ASP A 427 -17.35 -33.25 -17.77
C ASP A 427 -17.12 -32.40 -19.03
N SER A 428 -17.71 -32.87 -20.14
CA SER A 428 -17.68 -32.18 -21.44
C SER A 428 -18.24 -30.75 -21.38
N LYS A 429 -19.21 -30.46 -20.52
CA LYS A 429 -19.76 -29.11 -20.35
C LYS A 429 -18.75 -28.20 -19.67
N LEU A 430 -18.03 -28.71 -18.67
CA LEU A 430 -16.98 -27.97 -17.98
C LEU A 430 -15.81 -27.67 -18.91
N LEU A 431 -15.41 -28.65 -19.74
CA LEU A 431 -14.38 -28.48 -20.76
C LEU A 431 -14.77 -27.41 -21.78
N HIS A 432 -15.98 -27.51 -22.34
CA HIS A 432 -16.49 -26.51 -23.29
C HIS A 432 -16.55 -25.10 -22.67
N SER A 433 -16.97 -25.00 -21.40
CA SER A 433 -16.98 -23.74 -20.65
C SER A 433 -15.59 -23.12 -20.56
N PHE A 434 -14.59 -23.95 -20.25
CA PHE A 434 -13.20 -23.52 -20.18
C PHE A 434 -12.66 -23.11 -21.56
N ASN A 435 -13.02 -23.82 -22.63
CA ASN A 435 -12.67 -23.43 -23.99
C ASN A 435 -13.28 -22.07 -24.39
N LEU A 436 -14.54 -21.81 -24.05
CA LEU A 436 -15.19 -20.51 -24.28
C LEU A 436 -14.50 -19.38 -23.50
N THR A 437 -14.11 -19.64 -22.24
CA THR A 437 -13.32 -18.68 -21.45
C THR A 437 -12.05 -18.26 -22.20
N ASN A 438 -11.31 -19.20 -22.78
CA ASN A 438 -10.10 -18.88 -23.54
C ASN A 438 -10.40 -18.01 -24.78
N LYS A 439 -11.48 -18.29 -25.52
CA LYS A 439 -11.93 -17.44 -26.64
C LYS A 439 -12.25 -16.01 -26.20
N VAL A 440 -12.87 -15.84 -25.03
CA VAL A 440 -13.11 -14.52 -24.43
C VAL A 440 -11.80 -13.79 -24.12
N PHE A 441 -10.80 -14.49 -23.58
CA PHE A 441 -9.51 -13.88 -23.25
C PHE A 441 -8.70 -13.50 -24.49
N ILE A 442 -8.78 -14.26 -25.59
CA ILE A 442 -8.21 -13.88 -26.89
C ILE A 442 -8.74 -12.51 -27.32
N GLU A 443 -10.07 -12.33 -27.35
CA GLU A 443 -10.68 -11.05 -27.76
C GLU A 443 -10.43 -9.92 -26.74
N SER A 444 -10.44 -10.23 -25.44
CA SER A 444 -10.23 -9.23 -24.40
C SER A 444 -8.78 -8.72 -24.32
N SER A 445 -7.80 -9.55 -24.71
CA SER A 445 -6.38 -9.15 -24.73
C SER A 445 -6.09 -8.03 -25.73
N LYS A 446 -6.87 -7.92 -26.83
CA LYS A 446 -6.58 -7.02 -27.97
C LYS A 446 -5.14 -7.14 -28.49
N GLY A 447 -4.55 -8.34 -28.42
CA GLY A 447 -3.17 -8.58 -28.83
C GLY A 447 -2.10 -8.03 -27.87
N LYS A 448 -2.47 -7.50 -26.69
CA LYS A 448 -1.50 -7.09 -25.66
C LYS A 448 -0.75 -8.28 -25.04
N TYR A 449 -1.38 -9.44 -25.02
CA TYR A 449 -0.81 -10.72 -24.58
C TYR A 449 -1.53 -11.86 -25.32
N SER A 450 -0.82 -12.95 -25.62
CA SER A 450 -1.32 -14.07 -26.44
C SER A 450 -1.71 -15.31 -25.63
N GLY A 451 -1.39 -15.34 -24.34
CA GLY A 451 -1.65 -16.49 -23.49
C GLY A 451 -1.68 -16.20 -22.00
N TRP A 452 -2.02 -17.24 -21.23
CA TRP A 452 -1.93 -17.23 -19.78
C TRP A 452 -0.48 -17.27 -19.32
N ARG A 453 -0.17 -16.53 -18.25
CA ARG A 453 1.02 -16.80 -17.44
C ARG A 453 0.83 -18.14 -16.74
N LEU A 454 1.91 -18.90 -16.59
CA LEU A 454 1.86 -20.28 -16.11
C LEU A 454 1.12 -20.42 -14.76
N PHE A 455 1.37 -19.51 -13.82
CA PHE A 455 0.68 -19.57 -12.53
C PHE A 455 -0.83 -19.35 -12.65
N GLN A 456 -1.29 -18.53 -13.60
CA GLN A 456 -2.71 -18.20 -13.78
C GLN A 456 -3.47 -19.43 -14.27
N ILE A 457 -2.95 -20.11 -15.29
CA ILE A 457 -3.60 -21.30 -15.85
C ILE A 457 -3.64 -22.44 -14.83
N VAL A 458 -2.52 -22.72 -14.15
CA VAL A 458 -2.49 -23.75 -13.12
C VAL A 458 -3.46 -23.41 -11.98
N PHE A 459 -3.55 -22.14 -11.58
CA PHE A 459 -4.54 -21.69 -10.59
C PHE A 459 -5.99 -21.95 -11.03
N ILE A 460 -6.36 -21.52 -12.25
CA ILE A 460 -7.72 -21.69 -12.78
C ILE A 460 -8.12 -23.17 -12.76
N ILE A 461 -7.26 -24.04 -13.29
CA ILE A 461 -7.54 -25.49 -13.37
C ILE A 461 -7.69 -26.12 -11.98
N ARG A 462 -6.86 -25.73 -11.01
CA ARG A 462 -6.96 -26.20 -9.62
C ARG A 462 -8.30 -25.86 -8.95
N MET A 463 -9.02 -24.85 -9.41
CA MET A 463 -10.33 -24.48 -8.87
C MET A 463 -11.47 -25.32 -9.46
N LEU A 464 -11.31 -25.90 -10.64
CA LEU A 464 -12.37 -26.56 -11.40
C LEU A 464 -13.00 -27.80 -10.73
N PRO A 465 -12.32 -28.59 -9.86
CA PRO A 465 -12.97 -29.66 -9.11
C PRO A 465 -14.16 -29.15 -8.30
N SER A 466 -14.11 -27.92 -7.78
CA SER A 466 -15.24 -27.34 -7.04
C SER A 466 -16.47 -27.02 -7.91
N LEU A 467 -16.26 -26.77 -9.22
CA LEU A 467 -17.35 -26.61 -10.18
C LEU A 467 -17.94 -27.97 -10.53
N TYR A 468 -17.07 -28.95 -10.83
CA TYR A 468 -17.48 -30.32 -11.16
C TYR A 468 -18.26 -31.00 -10.03
N ASN A 469 -17.88 -30.75 -8.77
CA ASN A 469 -18.57 -31.26 -7.58
C ASN A 469 -20.10 -31.03 -7.63
N ARG A 470 -20.57 -29.98 -8.33
CA ARG A 470 -21.97 -29.59 -8.40
C ARG A 470 -22.83 -30.45 -9.34
N GLU A 471 -22.22 -31.11 -10.33
CA GLU A 471 -22.88 -32.04 -11.26
C GLU A 471 -22.34 -33.47 -11.19
N MET A 472 -21.33 -33.71 -10.37
CA MET A 472 -20.70 -35.00 -10.18
C MET A 472 -21.72 -36.09 -9.81
N GLN A 473 -21.56 -37.28 -10.37
CA GLN A 473 -22.39 -38.44 -10.06
C GLN A 473 -21.99 -39.09 -8.74
N SER A 474 -22.93 -39.81 -8.10
CA SER A 474 -22.71 -40.45 -6.81
C SER A 474 -21.57 -41.48 -6.81
N GLU A 475 -21.36 -42.17 -7.94
CA GLU A 475 -20.36 -43.21 -8.15
C GLU A 475 -18.98 -42.69 -8.60
N GLU A 476 -18.73 -41.38 -8.55
CA GLU A 476 -17.44 -40.79 -8.97
C GLU A 476 -16.25 -41.37 -8.18
N PRO A 477 -15.28 -42.04 -8.84
CA PRO A 477 -14.15 -42.68 -8.16
C PRO A 477 -13.32 -41.77 -7.27
N ARG A 478 -13.17 -40.49 -7.64
CA ARG A 478 -12.38 -39.50 -6.89
C ARG A 478 -13.24 -38.53 -6.06
N LYS A 479 -14.47 -38.93 -5.73
CA LYS A 479 -15.46 -38.10 -5.00
C LYS A 479 -14.88 -37.44 -3.74
N ALA A 480 -14.18 -38.21 -2.90
CA ALA A 480 -13.62 -37.70 -1.65
C ALA A 480 -12.58 -36.58 -1.89
N GLU A 481 -11.70 -36.74 -2.88
CA GLU A 481 -10.69 -35.73 -3.23
C GLU A 481 -11.34 -34.45 -3.79
N ILE A 482 -12.39 -34.58 -4.60
CA ILE A 482 -13.14 -33.46 -5.20
C ILE A 482 -13.88 -32.66 -4.12
N ILE A 483 -14.56 -33.34 -3.19
CA ILE A 483 -15.24 -32.69 -2.06
C ILE A 483 -14.20 -32.00 -1.17
N HIS A 484 -13.12 -32.70 -0.82
CA HIS A 484 -12.05 -32.14 0.02
C HIS A 484 -11.42 -30.90 -0.61
N SER A 485 -11.18 -30.89 -1.93
CA SER A 485 -10.72 -29.72 -2.68
C SER A 485 -11.62 -28.48 -2.50
N SER A 486 -12.93 -28.68 -2.37
CA SER A 486 -13.91 -27.61 -2.17
C SER A 486 -13.90 -27.01 -0.76
N LEU A 487 -13.30 -27.72 0.22
CA LEU A 487 -13.17 -27.29 1.61
C LEU A 487 -11.92 -26.43 1.89
N TYR A 488 -11.08 -26.22 0.88
CA TYR A 488 -9.97 -25.28 0.98
C TYR A 488 -10.39 -23.85 0.67
N ALA A 489 -9.81 -22.90 1.42
CA ALA A 489 -9.72 -21.51 1.00
C ALA A 489 -8.34 -21.29 0.34
N ASP A 490 -8.36 -21.06 -0.97
CA ASP A 490 -7.15 -20.89 -1.77
C ASP A 490 -6.66 -19.45 -1.72
N VAL A 491 -5.46 -19.25 -1.17
CA VAL A 491 -4.79 -17.96 -1.05
C VAL A 491 -3.87 -17.75 -2.26
N LEU A 492 -4.34 -16.95 -3.22
CA LEU A 492 -3.55 -16.53 -4.38
C LEU A 492 -2.56 -15.44 -3.94
N TRP A 493 -1.35 -15.87 -3.60
CA TRP A 493 -0.24 -15.05 -3.12
C TRP A 493 0.78 -14.81 -4.22
N PHE A 494 0.73 -13.63 -4.84
CA PHE A 494 1.66 -13.27 -5.92
C PHE A 494 1.89 -11.75 -5.92
N PRO A 495 3.05 -11.23 -6.35
CA PRO A 495 3.34 -9.79 -6.31
C PRO A 495 2.28 -8.91 -6.99
N THR A 496 2.23 -7.64 -6.59
CA THR A 496 1.37 -6.62 -7.22
C THR A 496 1.72 -6.45 -8.70
N GLY A 497 0.71 -6.29 -9.57
CA GLY A 497 0.91 -6.26 -11.04
C GLY A 497 1.20 -7.61 -11.70
N GLY A 498 1.35 -8.69 -10.92
CA GLY A 498 1.67 -10.03 -11.44
C GLY A 498 0.53 -10.76 -12.17
N GLY A 499 -0.67 -10.18 -12.26
CA GLY A 499 -1.79 -10.74 -13.04
C GLY A 499 -2.75 -11.63 -12.24
N LYS A 500 -2.92 -11.35 -10.93
CA LYS A 500 -3.85 -12.09 -10.06
C LYS A 500 -5.31 -11.94 -10.52
N THR A 501 -5.66 -10.76 -11.04
CA THR A 501 -7.01 -10.42 -11.48
C THR A 501 -7.48 -11.29 -12.63
N GLU A 502 -6.64 -11.49 -13.65
CA GLU A 502 -6.95 -12.34 -14.80
C GLU A 502 -7.20 -13.79 -14.36
N ALA A 503 -6.45 -14.29 -13.35
CA ALA A 503 -6.62 -15.64 -12.84
C ALA A 503 -8.02 -15.87 -12.25
N TYR A 504 -8.49 -15.00 -11.33
CA TYR A 504 -9.83 -15.18 -10.76
C TYR A 504 -10.95 -14.81 -11.74
N LEU A 505 -10.73 -13.87 -12.68
CA LEU A 505 -11.70 -13.59 -13.75
C LEU A 505 -11.87 -14.80 -14.69
N GLY A 506 -10.79 -15.52 -15.00
CA GLY A 506 -10.85 -16.79 -15.75
C GLY A 506 -11.69 -17.85 -15.05
N THR A 507 -11.56 -17.97 -13.72
CA THR A 507 -12.39 -18.87 -12.93
C THR A 507 -13.86 -18.45 -12.91
N ILE A 508 -14.15 -17.14 -12.77
CA ILE A 508 -15.51 -16.59 -12.83
C ILE A 508 -16.16 -16.91 -14.18
N LEU A 509 -15.49 -16.63 -15.30
CA LEU A 509 -16.05 -16.88 -16.63
C LEU A 509 -16.33 -18.36 -16.87
N THR A 510 -15.41 -19.23 -16.44
CA THR A 510 -15.60 -20.68 -16.57
C THR A 510 -16.82 -21.13 -15.77
N ALA A 511 -17.01 -20.61 -14.54
CA ALA A 511 -18.20 -20.88 -13.74
C ALA A 511 -19.49 -20.35 -14.40
N LEU A 512 -19.46 -19.17 -15.02
CA LEU A 512 -20.63 -18.57 -15.68
C LEU A 512 -21.10 -19.35 -16.90
N PHE A 513 -20.18 -19.75 -17.78
CA PHE A 513 -20.50 -20.59 -18.93
C PHE A 513 -20.98 -21.98 -18.47
N TYR A 514 -20.31 -22.54 -17.46
CA TYR A 514 -20.69 -23.83 -16.90
C TYR A 514 -22.10 -23.79 -16.30
N ASP A 515 -22.42 -22.74 -15.56
CA ASP A 515 -23.76 -22.48 -15.02
C ASP A 515 -24.83 -22.47 -16.11
N ARG A 516 -24.60 -21.82 -17.25
CA ARG A 516 -25.56 -21.85 -18.37
C ARG A 516 -25.71 -23.23 -18.99
N LEU A 517 -24.63 -24.01 -19.11
CA LEU A 517 -24.63 -25.38 -19.67
C LEU A 517 -25.26 -26.43 -18.74
N ARG A 518 -25.16 -26.25 -17.42
CA ARG A 518 -25.81 -27.13 -16.42
C ARG A 518 -27.27 -26.76 -16.15
N GLY A 519 -27.75 -25.63 -16.66
CA GLY A 519 -29.15 -25.20 -16.53
C GLY A 519 -29.42 -24.10 -15.49
N LYS A 520 -28.37 -23.50 -14.89
CA LYS A 520 -28.47 -22.27 -14.10
C LYS A 520 -28.63 -21.07 -15.02
N LEU A 521 -29.88 -20.81 -15.39
CA LEU A 521 -30.28 -19.77 -16.34
C LEU A 521 -30.29 -18.35 -15.75
N ARG A 522 -30.24 -18.22 -14.42
CA ARG A 522 -30.24 -16.95 -13.66
C ARG A 522 -29.70 -17.20 -12.24
N GLY A 523 -29.46 -16.13 -11.49
CA GLY A 523 -28.92 -16.20 -10.14
C GLY A 523 -27.44 -15.87 -10.07
N VAL A 524 -26.94 -15.75 -8.84
CA VAL A 524 -25.55 -15.38 -8.57
C VAL A 524 -24.64 -16.59 -8.75
N SER A 525 -23.60 -16.44 -9.57
CA SER A 525 -22.56 -17.44 -9.79
C SER A 525 -21.29 -17.11 -9.01
N ALA A 526 -20.94 -15.84 -8.92
CA ALA A 526 -19.75 -15.38 -8.21
C ALA A 526 -20.01 -14.09 -7.43
N TRP A 527 -19.37 -13.98 -6.26
CA TRP A 527 -19.33 -12.76 -5.47
C TRP A 527 -17.87 -12.33 -5.29
N LEU A 528 -17.50 -11.26 -5.99
CA LEU A 528 -16.21 -10.58 -5.88
C LEU A 528 -16.30 -9.45 -4.86
N ARG A 529 -15.48 -9.53 -3.82
CA ARG A 529 -15.54 -8.66 -2.64
C ARG A 529 -14.22 -7.92 -2.43
N PHE A 530 -14.35 -6.64 -2.07
CA PHE A 530 -13.25 -5.76 -1.72
C PHE A 530 -13.38 -5.29 -0.26
N PRO A 531 -12.26 -5.10 0.46
CA PRO A 531 -12.29 -4.79 1.89
C PRO A 531 -12.64 -3.32 2.21
N LEU A 532 -12.38 -2.36 1.29
CA LEU A 532 -12.58 -0.92 1.51
C LEU A 532 -13.58 -0.30 0.53
N ARG A 533 -14.07 0.91 0.85
CA ARG A 533 -15.09 1.69 0.12
C ARG A 533 -14.76 1.92 -1.36
N MET A 534 -13.48 1.82 -1.74
CA MET A 534 -13.06 1.89 -3.12
C MET A 534 -13.06 0.50 -3.74
N LEU A 535 -14.12 0.23 -4.50
CA LEU A 535 -13.95 -0.57 -5.69
C LEU A 535 -13.19 0.33 -6.67
N SER A 536 -11.98 -0.05 -7.11
CA SER A 536 -11.35 0.76 -8.14
C SER A 536 -12.27 0.73 -9.37
N LYS A 537 -12.64 1.91 -9.89
CA LYS A 537 -13.40 2.05 -11.15
C LYS A 537 -12.78 1.14 -12.23
N ASN A 538 -11.46 1.06 -12.23
CA ASN A 538 -10.64 0.19 -13.09
C ASN A 538 -10.97 -1.31 -12.94
N GLN A 539 -11.24 -1.83 -11.73
CA GLN A 539 -11.67 -3.23 -11.53
C GLN A 539 -13.09 -3.47 -12.04
N LEU A 540 -14.02 -2.53 -11.81
CA LEU A 540 -15.38 -2.63 -12.34
C LEU A 540 -15.37 -2.61 -13.88
N ASP A 541 -14.60 -1.71 -14.49
CA ASP A 541 -14.46 -1.59 -15.94
C ASP A 541 -13.86 -2.85 -16.56
N ARG A 542 -12.84 -3.44 -15.92
CA ARG A 542 -12.26 -4.73 -16.34
C ARG A 542 -13.29 -5.86 -16.29
N LEU A 543 -14.06 -5.97 -15.19
CA LEU A 543 -15.11 -6.97 -15.05
C LEU A 543 -16.23 -6.76 -16.08
N ALA A 544 -16.69 -5.52 -16.27
CA ALA A 544 -17.73 -5.18 -17.24
C ALA A 544 -17.29 -5.52 -18.67
N ARG A 545 -16.05 -5.19 -19.03
CA ARG A 545 -15.47 -5.52 -20.33
C ARG A 545 -15.46 -7.02 -20.58
N ILE A 546 -14.96 -7.80 -19.62
CA ILE A 546 -14.83 -9.25 -19.82
C ILE A 546 -16.20 -9.95 -19.88
N LEU A 547 -17.18 -9.48 -19.10
CA LEU A 547 -18.53 -10.03 -19.12
C LEU A 547 -19.31 -9.70 -20.40
N ILE A 548 -19.15 -8.50 -20.98
CA ILE A 548 -19.80 -8.19 -22.26
C ILE A 548 -19.23 -9.06 -23.38
N ILE A 549 -17.91 -9.26 -23.41
CA ILE A 549 -17.29 -10.18 -24.38
C ILE A 549 -17.79 -11.62 -24.13
N ALA A 550 -17.87 -12.06 -22.87
CA ALA A 550 -18.43 -13.37 -22.54
C ALA A 550 -19.89 -13.53 -22.99
N GLU A 551 -20.72 -12.49 -22.85
CA GLU A 551 -22.12 -12.50 -23.32
C GLU A 551 -22.23 -12.61 -24.84
N LYS A 552 -21.31 -11.98 -25.59
CA LYS A 552 -21.19 -12.17 -27.05
C LYS A 552 -20.94 -13.64 -27.40
N TYR A 553 -19.94 -14.25 -26.78
CA TYR A 553 -19.65 -15.68 -27.00
C TYR A 553 -20.80 -16.58 -26.55
N ARG A 554 -21.48 -16.26 -25.44
CA ARG A 554 -22.67 -17.00 -24.99
C ARG A 554 -23.77 -16.98 -26.04
N ARG A 555 -24.06 -15.83 -26.66
CA ARG A 555 -25.13 -15.67 -27.66
C ARG A 555 -24.84 -16.35 -29.00
N HIS A 556 -23.57 -16.44 -29.38
CA HIS A 556 -23.15 -17.10 -30.61
C HIS A 556 -22.79 -18.58 -30.43
N ASP A 557 -22.81 -19.10 -29.20
CA ASP A 557 -22.58 -20.51 -28.92
C ASP A 557 -23.80 -21.40 -29.26
N THR A 558 -23.54 -22.55 -29.88
CA THR A 558 -24.58 -23.48 -30.34
C THR A 558 -25.38 -24.13 -29.22
N HIS A 559 -24.80 -24.30 -28.03
CA HIS A 559 -25.41 -24.98 -26.89
C HIS A 559 -26.10 -24.02 -25.92
N ILE A 560 -25.63 -22.78 -25.79
CA ILE A 560 -26.15 -21.81 -24.80
C ILE A 560 -26.62 -20.46 -25.36
N SER A 561 -26.71 -20.30 -26.69
CA SER A 561 -27.22 -19.08 -27.35
C SER A 561 -28.54 -18.56 -26.75
N ASN A 562 -29.51 -19.46 -26.58
CA ASN A 562 -30.83 -19.16 -26.03
C ASN A 562 -30.96 -19.40 -24.52
N SER A 563 -29.85 -19.71 -23.83
CA SER A 563 -29.87 -20.11 -22.43
C SER A 563 -29.77 -18.92 -21.48
N GLY A 564 -30.88 -18.64 -20.79
CA GLY A 564 -30.92 -17.81 -19.60
C GLY A 564 -30.83 -16.30 -19.83
N VAL A 565 -30.73 -15.55 -18.74
CA VAL A 565 -30.59 -14.08 -18.79
C VAL A 565 -29.15 -13.68 -19.13
N PRO A 566 -28.94 -12.50 -19.74
CA PRO A 566 -27.60 -12.00 -20.05
C PRO A 566 -26.70 -12.00 -18.81
N PHE A 567 -25.40 -12.23 -19.01
CA PHE A 567 -24.44 -12.04 -17.92
C PHE A 567 -24.46 -10.59 -17.45
N SER A 568 -24.54 -10.38 -16.14
CA SER A 568 -24.78 -9.07 -15.56
C SER A 568 -24.01 -8.86 -14.26
N ILE A 569 -23.69 -7.60 -13.96
CA ILE A 569 -23.01 -7.18 -12.73
C ILE A 569 -24.04 -6.56 -11.78
N GLY A 570 -24.02 -6.95 -10.51
CA GLY A 570 -24.59 -6.16 -9.43
C GLY A 570 -23.50 -5.43 -8.69
N PHE A 571 -23.52 -4.11 -8.74
CA PHE A 571 -22.67 -3.28 -7.90
C PHE A 571 -23.30 -3.15 -6.52
N PHE A 572 -22.60 -3.63 -5.50
CA PHE A 572 -23.11 -3.74 -4.14
C PHE A 572 -22.13 -3.11 -3.16
N ALA A 573 -22.06 -1.78 -3.19
CA ALA A 573 -21.15 -0.97 -2.37
C ALA A 573 -21.93 -0.05 -1.41
N GLY A 574 -21.29 0.37 -0.32
CA GLY A 574 -21.85 1.20 0.76
C GLY A 574 -22.80 2.33 0.30
N GLY A 575 -23.76 2.72 1.15
CA GLY A 575 -24.80 3.71 0.83
C GLY A 575 -24.29 5.12 0.44
N ASN A 576 -23.02 5.44 0.74
CA ASN A 576 -22.37 6.67 0.30
C ASN A 576 -21.94 6.61 -1.18
N ASN A 577 -21.76 5.42 -1.75
CA ASN A 577 -21.37 5.25 -3.16
C ASN A 577 -22.60 5.12 -4.06
N THR A 578 -23.58 4.31 -3.65
CA THR A 578 -24.78 4.03 -4.43
C THR A 578 -26.02 3.97 -3.55
N ASP A 579 -27.16 4.41 -4.08
CA ASP A 579 -28.42 4.43 -3.35
C ASP A 579 -28.84 2.99 -2.98
N ASN A 580 -29.33 2.77 -1.77
CA ASN A 580 -29.87 1.46 -1.37
C ASN A 580 -31.20 1.18 -2.11
N PHE A 581 -32.02 2.22 -2.27
CA PHE A 581 -33.28 2.20 -3.03
C PHE A 581 -33.38 3.52 -3.79
N VAL A 582 -34.11 3.58 -4.91
CA VAL A 582 -34.29 4.82 -5.68
C VAL A 582 -35.64 5.45 -5.37
N LYS A 583 -35.67 6.48 -4.53
CA LYS A 583 -36.85 7.33 -4.32
C LYS A 583 -36.96 8.36 -5.44
N LYS A 584 -38.16 8.94 -5.62
CA LYS A 584 -38.38 10.00 -6.62
C LYS A 584 -37.42 11.19 -6.44
N LYS A 585 -37.22 11.65 -5.20
CA LYS A 585 -36.26 12.72 -4.89
C LYS A 585 -34.83 12.37 -5.30
N GLU A 586 -34.38 11.14 -5.08
CA GLU A 586 -33.03 10.69 -5.42
C GLU A 586 -32.86 10.56 -6.94
N ARG A 587 -33.87 10.04 -7.63
CA ARG A 587 -33.93 10.03 -9.10
C ARG A 587 -33.84 11.45 -9.66
N ASP A 588 -34.68 12.36 -9.18
CA ASP A 588 -34.72 13.74 -9.70
C ASP A 588 -33.40 14.46 -9.42
N ALA A 589 -32.79 14.21 -8.26
CA ALA A 589 -31.47 14.73 -7.92
C ALA A 589 -30.36 14.22 -8.84
N ALA A 590 -30.44 12.98 -9.32
CA ALA A 590 -29.47 12.37 -10.23
C ALA A 590 -29.44 13.01 -11.63
N PHE A 591 -30.51 13.71 -12.05
CA PHE A 591 -30.63 14.32 -13.38
C PHE A 591 -30.81 15.84 -13.34
N LEU A 592 -30.44 16.49 -12.22
CA LEU A 592 -30.49 17.95 -12.07
C LEU A 592 -29.53 18.67 -13.04
N ASN A 593 -28.32 18.15 -13.20
CA ASN A 593 -27.28 18.66 -14.08
C ASN A 593 -26.29 17.55 -14.46
N ASP A 594 -25.41 17.82 -15.43
CA ASP A 594 -24.45 16.82 -15.91
C ASP A 594 -23.49 16.32 -14.80
N LYS A 595 -23.11 17.18 -13.85
CA LYS A 595 -22.27 16.80 -12.71
C LYS A 595 -22.94 15.72 -11.84
N THR A 596 -24.17 15.96 -11.40
CA THR A 596 -24.96 14.99 -10.61
C THR A 596 -25.21 13.68 -11.36
N LYS A 597 -25.40 13.77 -12.68
CA LYS A 597 -25.56 12.62 -13.57
C LYS A 597 -24.28 11.78 -13.62
N MET A 598 -23.12 12.41 -13.80
CA MET A 598 -21.83 11.73 -13.80
C MET A 598 -21.53 11.08 -12.44
N ASN A 599 -21.90 11.72 -11.33
CA ASN A 599 -21.71 11.17 -9.99
C ASN A 599 -22.48 9.87 -9.72
N LYS A 600 -23.62 9.66 -10.41
CA LYS A 600 -24.40 8.41 -10.33
C LYS A 600 -24.00 7.37 -11.39
N MET A 601 -23.16 7.76 -12.34
CA MET A 601 -22.77 6.92 -13.47
C MET A 601 -21.53 6.10 -13.14
N LEU A 602 -21.68 4.77 -12.97
CA LEU A 602 -20.54 3.89 -12.69
C LEU A 602 -19.64 3.58 -13.90
N ILE A 603 -20.21 3.53 -15.10
CA ILE A 603 -19.49 3.20 -16.35
C ILE A 603 -19.63 4.38 -17.31
N HIS A 604 -18.54 5.07 -17.64
CA HIS A 604 -18.57 6.24 -18.53
C HIS A 604 -18.31 5.90 -20.01
N LYS A 605 -17.59 4.82 -20.28
CA LYS A 605 -17.25 4.34 -21.63
C LYS A 605 -17.77 2.93 -21.83
N CYS A 606 -18.25 2.61 -23.03
CA CYS A 606 -18.85 1.32 -23.32
C CYS A 606 -17.77 0.22 -23.22
N PRO A 607 -17.93 -0.82 -22.39
CA PRO A 607 -16.90 -1.83 -22.22
C PRO A 607 -16.63 -2.68 -23.48
N SER A 608 -17.51 -2.63 -24.49
CA SER A 608 -17.32 -3.30 -25.78
C SER A 608 -16.59 -2.41 -26.80
N CYS A 609 -17.12 -1.23 -27.13
CA CYS A 609 -16.59 -0.38 -28.20
C CYS A 609 -15.78 0.83 -27.73
N ASN A 610 -15.68 1.07 -26.42
CA ASN A 610 -14.98 2.21 -25.79
C ASN A 610 -15.53 3.61 -26.10
N GLU A 611 -16.71 3.71 -26.71
CA GLU A 611 -17.42 4.97 -26.98
C GLU A 611 -18.17 5.47 -25.73
N PRO A 612 -18.50 6.77 -25.63
CA PRO A 612 -19.27 7.31 -24.51
C PRO A 612 -20.60 6.59 -24.29
N VAL A 613 -21.03 6.56 -23.02
CA VAL A 613 -22.28 5.93 -22.59
C VAL A 613 -23.29 7.01 -22.21
N GLU A 614 -24.56 6.83 -22.58
CA GLU A 614 -25.67 7.65 -22.13
C GLU A 614 -26.24 7.08 -20.83
N PHE A 615 -26.35 7.92 -19.79
CA PHE A 615 -27.02 7.56 -18.54
C PHE A 615 -28.48 8.00 -18.55
N SER A 616 -29.42 7.10 -18.30
CA SER A 616 -30.87 7.35 -18.32
C SER A 616 -31.61 6.55 -17.23
N PHE A 617 -32.86 6.92 -16.92
CA PHE A 617 -33.69 6.19 -15.95
C PHE A 617 -34.86 5.48 -16.65
N ASN A 618 -35.06 4.20 -16.34
CA ASN A 618 -36.19 3.43 -16.82
C ASN A 618 -37.33 3.45 -15.81
N ASN A 619 -38.38 4.24 -16.07
CA ASN A 619 -39.53 4.34 -15.17
C ASN A 619 -40.35 3.04 -15.06
N ARG A 620 -40.37 2.17 -16.10
CA ARG A 620 -41.13 0.91 -16.06
C ARG A 620 -40.46 -0.14 -15.18
N GLN A 621 -39.14 -0.24 -15.26
CA GLN A 621 -38.36 -1.19 -14.44
C GLN A 621 -37.88 -0.58 -13.13
N TRP A 622 -38.02 0.73 -12.98
CA TRP A 622 -37.56 1.54 -11.86
C TRP A 622 -36.07 1.33 -11.57
N ARG A 623 -35.22 1.66 -12.56
CA ARG A 623 -33.78 1.44 -12.49
C ARG A 623 -32.98 2.45 -13.33
N TYR A 624 -31.72 2.64 -12.97
CA TYR A 624 -30.76 3.35 -13.81
C TYR A 624 -30.28 2.47 -14.99
N MET A 625 -29.96 3.11 -16.11
CA MET A 625 -29.51 2.47 -17.35
C MET A 625 -28.29 3.15 -17.94
N HIS A 626 -27.28 2.34 -18.27
CA HIS A 626 -26.10 2.72 -19.04
C HIS A 626 -26.26 2.25 -20.48
N LYS A 627 -26.42 3.18 -21.42
CA LYS A 627 -26.68 2.90 -22.84
C LYS A 627 -25.52 3.23 -23.75
N CYS A 628 -25.11 2.29 -24.59
CA CYS A 628 -24.14 2.58 -25.65
C CYS A 628 -24.82 3.36 -26.78
N ILE A 629 -24.19 4.46 -27.22
CA ILE A 629 -24.70 5.30 -28.31
C ILE A 629 -24.18 4.87 -29.70
N ASN A 630 -23.18 3.97 -29.75
CA ASN A 630 -22.60 3.53 -31.01
C ASN A 630 -23.52 2.51 -31.71
N PRO A 631 -24.07 2.81 -32.90
CA PRO A 631 -24.99 1.92 -33.61
C PRO A 631 -24.32 0.62 -34.09
N ASN A 632 -23.00 0.62 -34.23
CA ASN A 632 -22.24 -0.54 -34.69
C ASN A 632 -21.79 -1.49 -33.56
N CYS A 633 -21.96 -1.08 -32.30
CA CYS A 633 -21.56 -1.86 -31.14
C CYS A 633 -22.45 -3.10 -30.94
N PHE A 634 -21.85 -4.21 -30.50
CA PHE A 634 -22.56 -5.44 -30.11
C PHE A 634 -23.66 -5.16 -29.08
N VAL A 635 -23.39 -4.31 -28.09
CA VAL A 635 -24.36 -3.94 -27.05
C VAL A 635 -25.60 -3.30 -27.67
N THR A 636 -25.44 -2.44 -28.68
CA THR A 636 -26.55 -1.79 -29.38
C THR A 636 -27.33 -2.77 -30.24
N LYS A 637 -26.62 -3.59 -31.03
CA LYS A 637 -27.22 -4.54 -31.99
C LYS A 637 -27.95 -5.69 -31.32
N GLU A 638 -27.37 -6.28 -30.28
CA GLU A 638 -27.87 -7.54 -29.69
C GLU A 638 -28.39 -7.40 -28.27
N MET A 639 -28.08 -6.30 -27.56
CA MET A 639 -28.49 -6.06 -26.17
C MET A 639 -29.38 -4.82 -26.01
N SER A 640 -29.97 -4.33 -27.11
CA SER A 640 -30.84 -3.14 -27.14
C SER A 640 -30.19 -1.87 -26.58
N GLY A 641 -28.86 -1.75 -26.74
CA GLY A 641 -28.07 -0.61 -26.26
C GLY A 641 -27.70 -0.69 -24.78
N ASN A 642 -28.22 -1.64 -24.01
CA ASN A 642 -28.11 -1.61 -22.55
C ASN A 642 -26.93 -2.44 -22.02
N ILE A 643 -26.07 -1.81 -21.24
CA ILE A 643 -25.02 -2.48 -20.48
C ILE A 643 -25.68 -3.17 -19.26
N PRO A 644 -25.49 -4.48 -19.03
CA PRO A 644 -26.22 -5.24 -18.01
C PRO A 644 -25.60 -5.04 -16.60
N ILE A 645 -25.67 -3.82 -16.07
CA ILE A 645 -25.20 -3.46 -14.73
C ILE A 645 -26.33 -2.94 -13.84
N TYR A 646 -26.45 -3.46 -12.63
CA TYR A 646 -27.39 -3.03 -11.61
C TYR A 646 -26.64 -2.26 -10.54
N ILE A 647 -27.06 -1.04 -10.23
CA ILE A 647 -26.22 -0.10 -9.45
C ILE A 647 -26.76 0.21 -8.05
N THR A 648 -27.99 -0.18 -7.74
CA THR A 648 -28.58 0.01 -6.39
C THR A 648 -28.85 -1.33 -5.72
N ASP A 649 -28.81 -1.38 -4.38
CA ASP A 649 -29.09 -2.62 -3.64
C ASP A 649 -30.45 -3.22 -4.06
N SER A 650 -31.47 -2.36 -4.20
CA SER A 650 -32.80 -2.75 -4.66
C SER A 650 -32.80 -3.42 -6.04
N GLU A 651 -31.96 -2.96 -6.98
CA GLU A 651 -31.84 -3.58 -8.30
C GLU A 651 -31.12 -4.92 -8.17
N VAL A 652 -30.08 -5.00 -7.34
CA VAL A 652 -29.32 -6.23 -7.09
C VAL A 652 -30.22 -7.33 -6.52
N TYR A 653 -31.06 -7.02 -5.54
CA TYR A 653 -32.05 -7.97 -5.01
C TYR A 653 -33.12 -8.34 -6.04
N ARG A 654 -33.70 -7.35 -6.74
CA ARG A 654 -34.81 -7.59 -7.69
C ARG A 654 -34.40 -8.37 -8.93
N PHE A 655 -33.20 -8.17 -9.44
CA PHE A 655 -32.76 -8.77 -10.70
C PHE A 655 -31.80 -9.93 -10.54
N VAL A 656 -31.22 -10.12 -9.34
CA VAL A 656 -30.32 -11.23 -8.96
C VAL A 656 -29.24 -11.48 -10.03
N PRO A 657 -28.19 -10.65 -10.07
CA PRO A 657 -27.19 -10.64 -11.14
C PRO A 657 -26.38 -11.93 -11.21
N SER A 658 -25.66 -12.12 -12.32
CA SER A 658 -24.74 -13.26 -12.48
C SER A 658 -23.47 -13.12 -11.62
N VAL A 659 -22.94 -11.90 -11.50
CA VAL A 659 -21.78 -11.59 -10.65
C VAL A 659 -22.10 -10.41 -9.75
N ILE A 660 -21.82 -10.55 -8.44
CA ILE A 660 -21.87 -9.43 -7.51
C ILE A 660 -20.45 -8.89 -7.33
N CYS A 661 -20.32 -7.58 -7.47
CA CYS A 661 -19.09 -6.83 -7.28
C CYS A 661 -19.34 -5.81 -6.16
N GLY A 662 -18.76 -6.02 -4.98
CA GLY A 662 -19.15 -5.24 -3.81
C GLY A 662 -18.11 -5.17 -2.71
N THR A 663 -18.44 -4.48 -1.63
CA THR A 663 -17.58 -4.34 -0.45
C THR A 663 -17.98 -5.32 0.64
N VAL A 664 -17.00 -5.85 1.40
CA VAL A 664 -17.24 -6.78 2.53
C VAL A 664 -18.21 -6.20 3.55
N ASP A 665 -18.16 -4.89 3.78
CA ASP A 665 -19.05 -4.16 4.69
C ASP A 665 -20.55 -4.37 4.40
N LYS A 666 -20.93 -4.59 3.12
CA LYS A 666 -22.32 -4.81 2.73
C LYS A 666 -22.88 -6.15 3.20
N ILE A 667 -22.06 -7.05 3.72
CA ILE A 667 -22.60 -8.29 4.33
C ILE A 667 -23.27 -7.95 5.67
N ALA A 668 -22.84 -6.90 6.38
CA ALA A 668 -23.42 -6.47 7.66
C ALA A 668 -24.93 -6.18 7.55
N ILE A 669 -25.40 -5.66 6.41
CA ILE A 669 -26.80 -5.30 6.20
C ILE A 669 -27.73 -6.51 6.02
N ALA A 670 -27.21 -7.74 5.93
CA ALA A 670 -28.02 -8.95 5.79
C ALA A 670 -29.04 -9.11 6.94
N GLY A 671 -28.70 -8.64 8.15
CA GLY A 671 -29.61 -8.68 9.30
C GLY A 671 -30.73 -7.63 9.26
N ARG A 672 -30.72 -6.73 8.27
CA ARG A 672 -31.72 -5.63 8.14
C ARG A 672 -32.70 -5.83 7.00
N TYR A 673 -32.28 -6.56 5.97
CA TYR A 673 -33.02 -6.77 4.72
C TYR A 673 -33.22 -8.26 4.46
N ARG A 674 -34.48 -8.69 4.50
CA ARG A 674 -34.88 -10.06 4.19
C ARG A 674 -34.60 -10.42 2.73
N GLU A 675 -34.64 -9.40 1.87
CA GLU A 675 -34.35 -9.46 0.43
C GLU A 675 -32.94 -10.00 0.14
N PHE A 676 -32.02 -9.93 1.10
CA PHE A 676 -30.68 -10.51 0.97
C PHE A 676 -30.72 -12.00 0.61
N SER A 677 -31.68 -12.75 1.13
CA SER A 677 -31.88 -14.17 0.82
C SER A 677 -32.22 -14.44 -0.66
N GLN A 678 -32.70 -13.44 -1.42
CA GLN A 678 -32.94 -13.57 -2.87
C GLN A 678 -31.64 -13.78 -3.66
N LEU A 679 -30.49 -13.33 -3.13
CA LEU A 679 -29.18 -13.61 -3.71
C LEU A 679 -28.80 -15.10 -3.66
N PHE A 680 -29.49 -15.86 -2.80
CA PHE A 680 -29.44 -17.31 -2.66
C PHE A 680 -30.75 -17.97 -3.16
N GLY A 681 -31.42 -17.33 -4.12
CA GLY A 681 -32.63 -17.82 -4.81
C GLY A 681 -33.91 -17.87 -3.98
N GLN A 682 -33.92 -17.31 -2.76
CA GLN A 682 -35.09 -17.34 -1.88
C GLN A 682 -36.08 -16.19 -2.15
N ALA A 683 -36.50 -16.05 -3.41
CA ALA A 683 -37.61 -15.18 -3.79
C ALA A 683 -38.96 -15.87 -3.53
N GLN A 684 -40.00 -15.09 -3.20
CA GLN A 684 -41.37 -15.62 -3.00
C GLN A 684 -42.36 -15.05 -4.01
N GLY A 685 -42.01 -13.95 -4.67
CA GLY A 685 -42.81 -13.31 -5.70
C GLY A 685 -41.95 -12.76 -6.84
N ARG A 686 -42.60 -12.53 -7.99
CA ARG A 686 -42.00 -11.89 -9.16
C ARG A 686 -43.00 -10.93 -9.78
N CYS A 687 -42.57 -9.70 -10.03
CA CYS A 687 -43.28 -8.68 -10.79
C CYS A 687 -42.70 -8.63 -12.20
N ASP A 688 -43.56 -8.66 -13.22
CA ASP A 688 -43.12 -8.64 -14.62
C ASP A 688 -42.36 -7.36 -14.99
N SER A 689 -42.70 -6.24 -14.35
CA SER A 689 -42.05 -4.95 -14.55
C SER A 689 -40.84 -4.76 -13.64
N HIS A 690 -40.95 -5.14 -12.36
CA HIS A 690 -39.98 -4.72 -11.33
C HIS A 690 -39.01 -5.79 -10.87
N GLY A 691 -39.22 -7.08 -11.18
CA GLY A 691 -38.34 -8.18 -10.76
C GLY A 691 -38.82 -8.93 -9.52
N TYR A 692 -37.91 -9.67 -8.88
CA TYR A 692 -38.18 -10.53 -7.72
C TYR A 692 -38.39 -9.75 -6.43
N PHE A 693 -39.13 -10.36 -5.51
CA PHE A 693 -39.37 -9.81 -4.18
C PHE A 693 -39.70 -10.92 -3.17
N SER A 694 -39.65 -10.57 -1.87
CA SER A 694 -39.95 -11.49 -0.77
C SER A 694 -41.41 -11.38 -0.31
N ASP A 695 -41.93 -10.19 -0.03
CA ASP A 695 -43.32 -10.02 0.43
C ASP A 695 -44.16 -9.19 -0.53
N ASN A 696 -43.83 -7.91 -0.63
CA ASN A 696 -44.43 -7.01 -1.59
C ASN A 696 -43.37 -6.59 -2.60
N CYS A 697 -43.81 -6.12 -3.75
CA CYS A 697 -42.90 -5.52 -4.72
C CYS A 697 -42.06 -4.41 -4.06
N ILE A 698 -40.74 -4.56 -4.10
CA ILE A 698 -39.79 -3.63 -3.45
C ILE A 698 -40.00 -2.18 -3.92
N VAL A 699 -40.34 -1.98 -5.20
CA VAL A 699 -40.69 -0.64 -5.73
C VAL A 699 -41.93 -0.10 -5.03
N GLY A 700 -43.02 -0.88 -4.97
CA GLY A 700 -44.26 -0.46 -4.31
C GLY A 700 -44.13 -0.21 -2.81
N MET A 701 -43.15 -0.83 -2.13
CA MET A 701 -42.90 -0.61 -0.70
C MET A 701 -42.22 0.72 -0.39
N HIS A 702 -41.45 1.26 -1.34
CA HIS A 702 -40.56 2.39 -1.09
C HIS A 702 -40.83 3.59 -2.02
N ASP A 703 -41.62 3.40 -3.07
CA ASP A 703 -42.19 4.48 -3.85
C ASP A 703 -43.28 5.21 -3.04
N GLU A 704 -43.23 6.53 -3.04
CA GLU A 704 -44.17 7.42 -2.35
C GLU A 704 -45.61 7.23 -2.85
N TYR A 705 -45.78 6.80 -4.11
CA TYR A 705 -47.09 6.58 -4.73
C TYR A 705 -47.58 5.13 -4.65
N GLN A 706 -46.79 4.21 -4.07
CA GLN A 706 -47.08 2.77 -4.05
C GLN A 706 -47.50 2.23 -5.43
N SER A 707 -46.78 2.63 -6.48
CA SER A 707 -47.17 2.38 -7.88
C SER A 707 -47.28 0.90 -8.29
N CYS A 708 -47.00 -0.05 -7.40
CA CYS A 708 -47.14 -1.48 -7.65
C CYS A 708 -47.59 -2.27 -6.42
N ASP A 709 -48.81 -2.79 -6.45
CA ASP A 709 -49.43 -3.56 -5.36
C ASP A 709 -49.20 -5.08 -5.43
N LYS A 710 -48.24 -5.55 -6.22
CA LYS A 710 -47.95 -6.99 -6.32
C LYS A 710 -47.44 -7.52 -4.97
N LYS A 711 -48.09 -8.60 -4.49
CA LYS A 711 -47.77 -9.31 -3.25
C LYS A 711 -47.42 -10.77 -3.52
N ALA A 712 -46.68 -11.39 -2.61
CA ALA A 712 -46.27 -12.77 -2.70
C ALA A 712 -47.51 -13.65 -2.55
N SER A 713 -47.55 -14.74 -3.31
CA SER A 713 -48.66 -15.69 -3.22
C SER A 713 -48.56 -16.46 -1.91
N SER A 714 -49.69 -16.73 -1.26
CA SER A 714 -49.76 -17.68 -0.15
C SER A 714 -49.72 -19.15 -0.62
N SER A 715 -49.74 -19.40 -1.92
CA SER A 715 -49.70 -20.77 -2.48
C SER A 715 -48.28 -21.30 -2.55
N ASP A 716 -48.04 -22.40 -1.83
CA ASP A 716 -46.78 -23.15 -1.84
C ASP A 716 -46.33 -23.55 -3.24
N ARG A 717 -47.27 -23.94 -4.10
CA ARG A 717 -46.96 -24.34 -5.48
C ARG A 717 -46.40 -23.16 -6.30
N VAL A 718 -46.88 -21.95 -6.06
CA VAL A 718 -46.42 -20.75 -6.77
C VAL A 718 -45.03 -20.33 -6.27
N ILE A 719 -44.82 -20.30 -4.95
CA ILE A 719 -43.51 -19.99 -4.36
C ILE A 719 -42.47 -21.03 -4.82
N ALA A 720 -42.80 -22.32 -4.74
CA ALA A 720 -41.91 -23.39 -5.20
C ALA A 720 -41.58 -23.23 -6.68
N LYS A 721 -42.56 -22.89 -7.53
CA LYS A 721 -42.32 -22.62 -8.95
C LYS A 721 -41.33 -21.47 -9.16
N ILE A 722 -41.44 -20.39 -8.39
CA ILE A 722 -40.54 -19.24 -8.46
C ILE A 722 -39.13 -19.62 -7.98
N ARG A 723 -39.00 -20.30 -6.84
CA ARG A 723 -37.70 -20.77 -6.32
C ARG A 723 -37.03 -21.76 -7.27
N ASN A 724 -37.80 -22.62 -7.93
CA ASN A 724 -37.31 -23.55 -8.95
C ASN A 724 -36.80 -22.86 -10.23
N GLU A 725 -37.05 -21.54 -10.43
CA GLU A 725 -36.39 -20.78 -11.49
C GLU A 725 -34.88 -20.59 -11.21
N PHE A 726 -34.43 -20.79 -9.97
CA PHE A 726 -33.04 -20.70 -9.54
C PHE A 726 -32.44 -22.10 -9.36
N TYR A 727 -31.96 -22.71 -10.45
CA TYR A 727 -31.21 -23.95 -10.39
C TYR A 727 -29.88 -23.73 -9.64
N ASP A 728 -29.63 -24.50 -8.58
CA ASP A 728 -28.47 -24.35 -7.69
C ASP A 728 -28.26 -22.89 -7.25
N PRO A 729 -29.15 -22.41 -6.37
CA PRO A 729 -29.39 -20.99 -6.18
C PRO A 729 -28.25 -20.27 -5.44
N ILE A 730 -27.29 -21.03 -4.90
CA ILE A 730 -26.17 -20.49 -4.13
C ILE A 730 -25.07 -19.95 -5.07
N PRO A 731 -24.34 -18.91 -4.67
CA PRO A 731 -23.10 -18.52 -5.35
C PRO A 731 -22.09 -19.66 -5.38
N THR A 732 -21.45 -19.85 -6.52
CA THR A 732 -20.43 -20.89 -6.70
C THR A 732 -19.06 -20.45 -6.19
N LEU A 733 -18.72 -19.18 -6.39
CA LEU A 733 -17.42 -18.63 -6.03
C LEU A 733 -17.58 -17.45 -5.06
N PHE A 734 -16.81 -17.48 -3.98
CA PHE A 734 -16.59 -16.35 -3.08
C PHE A 734 -15.16 -15.89 -3.22
N ILE A 735 -14.98 -14.69 -3.76
CA ILE A 735 -13.66 -14.13 -4.05
C ILE A 735 -13.44 -12.91 -3.16
N GLN A 736 -12.36 -12.91 -2.42
CA GLN A 736 -11.90 -11.79 -1.60
C GLN A 736 -10.60 -11.26 -2.19
N ASP A 737 -10.59 -10.01 -2.66
CA ASP A 737 -9.34 -9.33 -3.03
C ASP A 737 -8.75 -8.61 -1.80
N GLU A 738 -7.45 -8.41 -1.79
CA GLU A 738 -6.69 -7.77 -0.70
C GLU A 738 -7.01 -8.37 0.69
N LEU A 739 -6.90 -9.70 0.83
CA LEU A 739 -7.22 -10.45 2.06
C LEU A 739 -6.62 -9.83 3.33
N HIS A 740 -5.38 -9.32 3.25
CA HIS A 740 -4.65 -8.78 4.39
C HIS A 740 -5.29 -7.52 5.03
N LEU A 741 -6.24 -6.88 4.36
CA LEU A 741 -6.99 -5.74 4.90
C LEU A 741 -8.11 -6.16 5.85
N LEU A 742 -8.52 -7.43 5.85
CA LEU A 742 -9.51 -7.97 6.78
C LEU A 742 -8.87 -8.30 8.13
N LYS A 743 -8.46 -7.24 8.84
CA LYS A 743 -7.75 -7.29 10.13
C LYS A 743 -8.58 -6.73 11.27
N ASP A 744 -8.11 -6.95 12.50
CA ASP A 744 -8.62 -6.39 13.74
C ASP A 744 -10.14 -6.59 13.88
N GLU A 745 -10.91 -5.54 14.16
CA GLU A 745 -12.36 -5.64 14.34
C GLU A 745 -13.09 -5.93 13.03
N LEU A 746 -12.65 -5.33 11.92
CA LEU A 746 -13.25 -5.55 10.60
C LEU A 746 -13.19 -7.03 10.21
N GLY A 747 -12.01 -7.64 10.34
CA GLY A 747 -11.81 -9.06 10.06
C GLY A 747 -12.62 -9.94 11.01
N SER A 748 -12.64 -9.62 12.30
CA SER A 748 -13.34 -10.42 13.31
C SER A 748 -14.86 -10.39 13.13
N LEU A 749 -15.47 -9.22 12.89
CA LEU A 749 -16.90 -9.12 12.60
C LEU A 749 -17.26 -9.76 11.25
N SER A 750 -16.47 -9.49 10.20
CA SER A 750 -16.67 -10.10 8.89
C SER A 750 -16.67 -11.63 8.98
N SER A 751 -15.81 -12.21 9.82
CA SER A 751 -15.70 -13.66 9.98
C SER A 751 -17.02 -14.32 10.42
N HIS A 752 -17.80 -13.67 11.28
CA HIS A 752 -19.10 -14.17 11.73
C HIS A 752 -20.12 -14.15 10.59
N TYR A 753 -20.11 -13.10 9.80
CA TYR A 753 -21.01 -12.98 8.65
C TYR A 753 -20.62 -13.93 7.51
N GLU A 754 -19.34 -14.21 7.30
CA GLU A 754 -18.90 -15.29 6.40
C GLU A 754 -19.45 -16.64 6.88
N GLY A 755 -19.46 -16.88 8.20
CA GLY A 755 -20.12 -18.05 8.79
C GLY A 755 -21.60 -18.13 8.43
N TYR A 756 -22.33 -17.01 8.51
CA TYR A 756 -23.73 -16.94 8.10
C TYR A 756 -23.93 -17.20 6.59
N LEU A 757 -23.05 -16.71 5.72
CA LEU A 757 -23.13 -16.99 4.27
C LEU A 757 -22.94 -18.49 3.98
N ILE A 758 -22.07 -19.17 4.72
CA ILE A 758 -21.91 -20.62 4.62
C ILE A 758 -23.15 -21.34 5.14
N GLU A 759 -23.79 -20.86 6.20
CA GLU A 759 -25.04 -21.44 6.70
C GLU A 759 -26.16 -21.31 5.66
N LEU A 760 -26.31 -20.14 5.02
CA LEU A 760 -27.24 -19.95 3.89
C LEU A 760 -26.97 -20.95 2.75
N ALA A 761 -25.69 -21.15 2.41
CA ALA A 761 -25.32 -22.08 1.34
C ALA A 761 -25.65 -23.54 1.69
N LYS A 762 -25.44 -23.94 2.96
CA LYS A 762 -25.83 -25.27 3.45
C LYS A 762 -27.34 -25.47 3.42
N THR A 763 -28.11 -24.47 3.85
CA THR A 763 -29.57 -24.58 3.93
C THR A 763 -30.23 -24.59 2.55
N PHE A 764 -29.78 -23.76 1.61
CA PHE A 764 -30.46 -23.54 0.33
C PHE A 764 -29.76 -24.18 -0.88
N GLY A 765 -28.57 -24.77 -0.68
CA GLY A 765 -27.85 -25.50 -1.70
C GLY A 765 -28.58 -26.77 -2.14
N LYS A 766 -28.25 -27.28 -3.33
CA LYS A 766 -28.75 -28.58 -3.83
C LYS A 766 -28.28 -29.77 -2.94
N SER A 767 -27.16 -29.59 -2.24
CA SER A 767 -26.57 -30.52 -1.28
C SER A 767 -25.81 -29.70 -0.22
N GLU A 768 -25.73 -30.20 1.01
CA GLU A 768 -24.92 -29.58 2.08
C GLU A 768 -23.41 -29.54 1.74
N GLU A 769 -22.97 -30.43 0.85
CA GLU A 769 -21.58 -30.51 0.36
C GLU A 769 -21.28 -29.44 -0.71
N HIS A 770 -22.30 -28.82 -1.31
CA HIS A 770 -22.13 -27.81 -2.35
C HIS A 770 -21.82 -26.45 -1.73
N LEU A 771 -20.64 -26.30 -1.14
CA LEU A 771 -20.24 -25.02 -0.54
C LEU A 771 -19.60 -24.11 -1.61
N PRO A 772 -19.71 -22.78 -1.46
CA PRO A 772 -19.00 -21.85 -2.31
C PRO A 772 -17.49 -22.06 -2.20
N LYS A 773 -16.79 -22.06 -3.33
CA LYS A 773 -15.32 -22.11 -3.35
C LYS A 773 -14.77 -20.75 -2.92
N ILE A 774 -13.93 -20.76 -1.88
CA ILE A 774 -13.30 -19.54 -1.35
C ILE A 774 -11.96 -19.32 -2.03
N ILE A 775 -11.81 -18.16 -2.66
CA ILE A 775 -10.58 -17.66 -3.26
C ILE A 775 -10.24 -16.35 -2.57
N ALA A 776 -9.02 -16.25 -2.04
CA ALA A 776 -8.54 -15.03 -1.40
C ALA A 776 -7.25 -14.56 -2.09
N ALA A 777 -7.25 -13.38 -2.69
CA ALA A 777 -6.07 -12.80 -3.35
C ALA A 777 -5.37 -11.80 -2.42
N THR A 778 -4.04 -11.84 -2.39
CA THR A 778 -3.21 -10.87 -1.67
C THR A 778 -1.79 -10.86 -2.21
N ALA A 779 -1.10 -9.73 -2.10
CA ALA A 779 0.33 -9.64 -2.41
C ALA A 779 1.21 -9.77 -1.16
N THR A 780 0.71 -9.32 -0.01
CA THR A 780 1.47 -9.23 1.23
C THR A 780 0.64 -9.87 2.34
N ILE A 781 1.00 -11.07 2.77
CA ILE A 781 0.38 -11.73 3.92
C ILE A 781 1.41 -12.62 4.61
N GLU A 782 1.44 -12.53 5.92
CA GLU A 782 2.22 -13.40 6.80
C GLU A 782 1.24 -14.17 7.71
N ALA A 783 1.60 -15.38 8.12
CA ALA A 783 0.76 -16.26 8.95
C ALA A 783 -0.68 -16.46 8.40
N TYR A 784 -0.81 -16.57 7.07
CA TYR A 784 -2.09 -16.69 6.35
C TYR A 784 -2.97 -17.84 6.87
N GLU A 785 -2.37 -18.92 7.38
CA GLU A 785 -3.10 -20.08 7.89
C GLU A 785 -4.04 -19.72 9.04
N LYS A 786 -3.52 -18.99 10.03
CA LYS A 786 -4.31 -18.50 11.17
C LYS A 786 -5.36 -17.52 10.68
N HIS A 787 -4.99 -16.60 9.79
CA HIS A 787 -5.91 -15.59 9.26
C HIS A 787 -7.12 -16.24 8.56
N VAL A 788 -6.87 -17.18 7.65
CA VAL A 788 -7.91 -17.91 6.89
C VAL A 788 -8.79 -18.77 7.80
N LYS A 789 -8.21 -19.48 8.77
CA LYS A 789 -8.98 -20.28 9.73
C LYS A 789 -9.94 -19.41 10.53
N HIS A 790 -9.46 -18.29 11.06
CA HIS A 790 -10.31 -17.33 11.77
C HIS A 790 -11.34 -16.68 10.84
N LEU A 791 -11.00 -16.33 9.59
CA LEU A 791 -11.92 -15.62 8.71
C LEU A 791 -13.00 -16.50 8.07
N TYR A 792 -12.66 -17.73 7.66
CA TYR A 792 -13.53 -18.58 6.83
C TYR A 792 -13.89 -19.94 7.43
N LEU A 793 -13.25 -20.39 8.51
CA LEU A 793 -13.38 -21.77 9.02
C LEU A 793 -13.13 -22.83 7.92
N ARG A 794 -12.05 -22.63 7.15
CA ARG A 794 -11.62 -23.49 6.04
C ARG A 794 -10.15 -23.82 6.16
N ASN A 795 -9.76 -24.94 5.57
CA ASN A 795 -8.36 -25.31 5.47
C ASN A 795 -7.63 -24.31 4.54
N PRO A 796 -6.54 -23.68 5.00
CA PRO A 796 -5.79 -22.74 4.18
C PRO A 796 -4.92 -23.48 3.15
N ARG A 797 -4.80 -22.93 1.94
CA ARG A 797 -3.85 -23.41 0.94
C ARG A 797 -3.28 -22.24 0.15
N LYS A 798 -1.98 -21.95 0.34
CA LYS A 798 -1.28 -20.89 -0.39
C LYS A 798 -0.87 -21.36 -1.78
N TYR A 799 -0.90 -20.45 -2.74
CA TYR A 799 -0.43 -20.68 -4.10
C TYR A 799 0.10 -19.40 -4.76
N PRO A 800 1.18 -19.47 -5.56
CA PRO A 800 2.08 -20.62 -5.74
C PRO A 800 3.03 -20.87 -4.57
N SER A 801 3.60 -22.07 -4.52
CA SER A 801 4.70 -22.44 -3.64
C SER A 801 5.97 -21.71 -4.06
N MET A 802 6.86 -21.50 -3.09
CA MET A 802 8.18 -20.96 -3.35
C MET A 802 9.05 -22.01 -4.03
N GLY A 803 9.98 -21.60 -4.88
CA GLY A 803 11.00 -22.52 -5.38
C GLY A 803 12.11 -22.77 -4.37
N TYR A 804 13.06 -23.63 -4.74
CA TYR A 804 14.19 -24.02 -3.89
C TYR A 804 15.45 -23.19 -4.11
N LYS A 805 15.36 -22.15 -4.95
CA LYS A 805 16.43 -21.23 -5.24
C LYS A 805 15.97 -19.78 -5.06
N PRO A 806 16.81 -18.87 -4.53
CA PRO A 806 16.45 -17.48 -4.32
C PRO A 806 16.07 -16.82 -5.64
N GLY A 807 14.89 -16.20 -5.68
CA GLY A 807 14.39 -15.54 -6.89
C GLY A 807 13.97 -16.47 -8.03
N GLU A 808 13.91 -17.78 -7.80
CA GLU A 808 13.47 -18.77 -8.80
C GLU A 808 12.35 -19.66 -8.23
N SER A 809 11.34 -19.91 -9.05
CA SER A 809 10.31 -20.93 -8.83
C SER A 809 9.90 -21.54 -10.16
N PHE A 810 9.04 -22.56 -10.12
CA PHE A 810 8.47 -23.11 -11.34
C PHE A 810 7.68 -22.06 -12.15
N TYR A 811 7.13 -21.05 -11.48
CA TYR A 811 6.23 -20.07 -12.10
C TYR A 811 6.89 -18.71 -12.39
N ALA A 812 7.96 -18.37 -11.68
CA ALA A 812 8.56 -17.04 -11.72
C ALA A 812 10.08 -17.08 -11.56
N THR A 813 10.74 -16.06 -12.07
CA THR A 813 12.20 -15.96 -12.16
C THR A 813 12.63 -14.50 -12.03
N SER A 814 13.79 -14.30 -11.42
CA SER A 814 14.53 -13.03 -11.43
C SER A 814 15.68 -13.07 -12.46
N SER A 815 15.73 -14.08 -13.31
CA SER A 815 16.75 -14.30 -14.34
C SER A 815 16.24 -13.96 -15.76
N PRO A 816 17.06 -13.35 -16.63
CA PRO A 816 18.26 -12.60 -16.28
C PRO A 816 17.95 -11.46 -15.29
N THR A 817 18.92 -11.13 -14.43
CA THR A 817 18.77 -10.08 -13.41
C THR A 817 18.46 -8.75 -14.08
N ASN A 818 17.27 -8.24 -13.81
CA ASN A 818 16.84 -6.90 -14.18
C ASN A 818 16.44 -6.16 -12.90
N TYR A 819 16.53 -4.83 -12.93
CA TYR A 819 16.20 -4.00 -11.80
C TYR A 819 14.85 -3.31 -11.98
N ARG A 820 14.18 -3.06 -10.87
CA ARG A 820 12.81 -2.52 -10.86
C ARG A 820 12.68 -1.18 -10.16
N ARG A 821 13.20 -1.09 -8.93
CA ARG A 821 13.08 0.11 -8.10
C ARG A 821 14.39 0.38 -7.39
N LEU A 822 14.88 1.61 -7.51
CA LEU A 822 15.96 2.10 -6.69
C LEU A 822 15.37 2.75 -5.44
N TYR A 823 15.57 2.12 -4.29
CA TYR A 823 15.22 2.66 -2.99
C TYR A 823 16.36 3.51 -2.46
N ILE A 824 16.05 4.68 -1.93
CA ILE A 824 17.01 5.61 -1.33
C ILE A 824 16.47 6.04 0.04
N GLY A 825 17.30 5.99 1.07
CA GLY A 825 16.94 6.38 2.43
C GLY A 825 17.68 7.62 2.89
N LEU A 826 17.06 8.41 3.78
CA LEU A 826 17.72 9.55 4.41
C LEU A 826 17.15 9.81 5.81
N LEU A 827 18.02 9.99 6.80
CA LEU A 827 17.63 10.37 8.16
C LEU A 827 17.98 11.86 8.40
N PRO A 828 17.00 12.75 8.59
CA PRO A 828 17.24 14.16 8.76
C PRO A 828 17.57 14.50 10.22
N HIS A 829 18.76 15.10 10.43
CA HIS A 829 19.26 15.49 11.76
C HIS A 829 19.19 16.98 12.05
N SER A 830 19.05 17.80 11.01
CA SER A 830 19.09 19.26 11.12
C SER A 830 17.73 19.92 10.90
N LYS A 831 16.82 19.29 10.15
CA LYS A 831 15.54 19.87 9.71
C LYS A 831 14.37 18.89 9.86
N SER A 832 13.15 19.39 9.73
CA SER A 832 11.94 18.57 9.76
C SER A 832 11.85 17.68 8.51
N GLN A 833 11.07 16.60 8.58
CA GLN A 833 10.90 15.68 7.45
C GLN A 833 10.24 16.36 6.24
N GLU A 834 9.28 17.25 6.50
CA GLU A 834 8.52 17.99 5.51
C GLU A 834 9.42 18.92 4.71
N GLU A 835 10.36 19.60 5.37
CA GLU A 835 11.34 20.47 4.72
C GLU A 835 12.28 19.66 3.82
N VAL A 836 12.78 18.52 4.31
CA VAL A 836 13.71 17.67 3.55
C VAL A 836 13.03 17.03 2.34
N ILE A 837 11.78 16.57 2.49
CA ILE A 837 11.00 16.08 1.34
C ILE A 837 10.71 17.19 0.35
N SER A 838 10.26 18.37 0.80
CA SER A 838 9.97 19.48 -0.10
C SER A 838 11.21 19.88 -0.89
N ARG A 839 12.38 19.91 -0.23
CA ARG A 839 13.68 20.14 -0.88
C ARG A 839 14.04 19.04 -1.89
N ALA A 840 13.84 17.77 -1.54
CA ALA A 840 14.12 16.65 -2.45
C ALA A 840 13.20 16.68 -3.70
N VAL A 841 11.92 17.02 -3.51
CA VAL A 841 10.95 17.21 -4.60
C VAL A 841 11.36 18.39 -5.49
N TYR A 842 11.76 19.52 -4.88
CA TYR A 842 12.28 20.68 -5.61
C TYR A 842 13.50 20.32 -6.46
N LEU A 843 14.51 19.66 -5.87
CA LEU A 843 15.73 19.26 -6.59
C LEU A 843 15.39 18.34 -7.77
N TYR A 844 14.49 17.40 -7.57
CA TYR A 844 14.02 16.49 -8.62
C TYR A 844 13.32 17.25 -9.75
N GLN A 845 12.31 18.07 -9.42
CA GLN A 845 11.49 18.78 -10.39
C GLN A 845 12.27 19.90 -11.12
N SER A 846 13.19 20.57 -10.43
CA SER A 846 14.11 21.53 -11.04
C SER A 846 14.93 20.87 -12.15
N GLU A 847 15.45 19.67 -11.90
CA GLU A 847 16.26 18.97 -12.90
C GLU A 847 15.40 18.50 -14.08
N ILE A 848 14.17 18.02 -13.83
CA ILE A 848 13.20 17.71 -14.89
C ILE A 848 12.93 18.94 -15.75
N HIS A 849 12.72 20.12 -15.15
CA HIS A 849 12.50 21.37 -15.88
C HIS A 849 13.68 21.70 -16.80
N LYS A 850 14.92 21.61 -16.31
CA LYS A 850 16.13 21.82 -17.13
C LYS A 850 16.23 20.82 -18.28
N MET A 851 15.85 19.56 -18.05
CA MET A 851 15.83 18.54 -19.12
C MET A 851 14.82 18.85 -20.23
N TYR A 852 13.67 19.45 -19.89
CA TYR A 852 12.71 19.90 -20.89
C TYR A 852 13.25 21.05 -21.76
N VAL A 853 14.05 21.96 -21.16
CA VAL A 853 14.66 23.10 -21.84
C VAL A 853 15.87 22.70 -22.70
N GLU A 854 16.76 21.85 -22.19
CA GLU A 854 18.03 21.48 -22.86
C GLU A 854 18.17 19.96 -23.16
N PRO A 855 17.23 19.33 -23.89
CA PRO A 855 17.17 17.86 -23.99
C PRO A 855 18.46 17.22 -24.54
N THR A 856 19.10 17.84 -25.54
CA THR A 856 20.30 17.30 -26.19
C THR A 856 21.51 17.23 -25.25
N LYS A 857 21.64 18.20 -24.34
CA LYS A 857 22.70 18.23 -23.32
C LYS A 857 22.55 17.03 -22.38
N TYR A 858 21.33 16.78 -21.91
CA TYR A 858 21.02 15.71 -20.96
C TYR A 858 21.04 14.32 -21.57
N ILE A 859 20.63 14.16 -22.85
CA ILE A 859 20.79 12.89 -23.58
C ILE A 859 22.26 12.44 -23.56
N ASN A 860 23.18 13.37 -23.80
CA ASN A 860 24.62 13.10 -23.80
C ASN A 860 25.17 12.91 -22.37
N ALA A 861 24.78 13.76 -21.42
CA ALA A 861 25.26 13.70 -20.03
C ALA A 861 24.86 12.39 -19.32
N ILE A 862 23.63 11.91 -19.57
CA ILE A 862 23.12 10.65 -19.01
C ILE A 862 23.63 9.43 -19.80
N GLY A 863 24.15 9.63 -21.01
CA GLY A 863 24.64 8.56 -21.88
C GLY A 863 23.52 7.70 -22.48
N LEU A 864 22.38 8.32 -22.83
CA LEU A 864 21.23 7.62 -23.41
C LEU A 864 21.52 7.22 -24.86
N LYS A 865 21.33 5.93 -25.18
CA LYS A 865 21.66 5.38 -26.51
C LYS A 865 20.44 5.32 -27.41
N GLY A 866 20.57 5.84 -28.63
CA GLY A 866 19.57 5.69 -29.70
C GLY A 866 18.26 6.44 -29.47
N ILE A 867 18.27 7.50 -28.65
CA ILE A 867 17.11 8.34 -28.33
C ILE A 867 17.33 9.72 -28.96
N ASN A 868 16.32 10.23 -29.69
CA ASN A 868 16.27 11.63 -30.14
C ASN A 868 15.52 12.51 -29.12
N SER A 869 15.43 13.82 -29.36
CA SER A 869 14.75 14.74 -28.44
C SER A 869 13.26 14.41 -28.21
N ASN A 870 12.53 13.93 -29.23
CA ASN A 870 11.11 13.57 -29.08
C ASN A 870 10.92 12.28 -28.24
N ASP A 871 11.80 11.30 -28.45
CA ASP A 871 11.85 10.09 -27.65
C ASP A 871 12.26 10.40 -26.21
N PHE A 872 13.12 11.41 -26.01
CA PHE A 872 13.52 11.88 -24.68
C PHE A 872 12.38 12.58 -23.94
N TYR A 873 11.58 13.43 -24.61
CA TYR A 873 10.36 13.97 -24.00
C TYR A 873 9.36 12.87 -23.60
N SER A 874 9.24 11.83 -24.43
CA SER A 874 8.41 10.68 -24.11
C SER A 874 8.95 9.89 -22.91
N LEU A 875 10.27 9.78 -22.77
CA LEU A 875 10.93 9.20 -21.59
C LEU A 875 10.64 10.05 -20.35
N ILE A 876 10.92 11.35 -20.39
CA ILE A 876 10.72 12.30 -19.28
C ILE A 876 9.25 12.34 -18.84
N SER A 877 8.30 12.26 -19.78
CA SER A 877 6.87 12.27 -19.43
C SER A 877 6.41 11.06 -18.60
N ASN A 878 7.25 10.02 -18.47
CA ASN A 878 7.01 8.93 -17.54
C ASN A 878 7.48 9.26 -16.11
N TYR A 879 8.29 10.31 -15.94
CA TYR A 879 9.01 10.67 -14.71
C TYR A 879 8.73 12.10 -14.22
N ASP A 880 7.96 12.90 -14.95
CA ASP A 880 7.66 14.30 -14.59
C ASP A 880 6.61 14.45 -13.47
N LEU A 881 5.87 13.38 -13.13
CA LEU A 881 4.98 13.34 -11.99
C LEU A 881 5.71 12.78 -10.74
N THR A 882 5.86 13.59 -9.71
CA THR A 882 6.35 13.18 -8.39
C THR A 882 5.18 12.87 -7.47
N THR A 883 5.10 11.64 -6.98
CA THR A 883 4.11 11.28 -5.96
C THR A 883 4.72 11.32 -4.57
N VAL A 884 4.12 12.05 -3.63
CA VAL A 884 4.56 12.12 -2.24
C VAL A 884 3.56 11.38 -1.35
N TYR A 885 3.99 10.28 -0.76
CA TYR A 885 3.23 9.56 0.25
C TYR A 885 3.36 10.25 1.61
N VAL A 886 2.22 10.57 2.22
CA VAL A 886 2.14 11.19 3.55
C VAL A 886 1.33 10.34 4.52
N ASN A 887 1.88 10.14 5.73
CA ASN A 887 1.22 9.38 6.79
C ASN A 887 -0.04 10.08 7.35
N ASN A 888 -0.10 11.42 7.27
CA ASN A 888 -1.26 12.20 7.69
C ASN A 888 -1.49 13.37 6.71
N LYS A 889 -2.73 13.89 6.70
CA LYS A 889 -3.16 14.94 5.77
C LYS A 889 -2.50 16.30 6.04
N ALA A 890 -2.26 16.63 7.31
CA ALA A 890 -1.65 17.90 7.70
C ALA A 890 -0.26 18.07 7.07
N MET A 891 0.54 17.00 7.09
CA MET A 891 1.84 16.94 6.44
C MET A 891 1.76 17.17 4.92
N GLY A 892 0.72 16.65 4.26
CA GLY A 892 0.51 16.88 2.83
C GLY A 892 0.22 18.34 2.48
N PHE A 893 -0.52 19.06 3.33
CA PHE A 893 -0.74 20.50 3.15
C PHE A 893 0.53 21.31 3.43
N ASP A 894 1.29 20.91 4.45
CA ASP A 894 2.52 21.59 4.85
C ASP A 894 3.64 21.46 3.81
N ILE A 895 3.72 20.31 3.13
CA ILE A 895 4.60 20.10 1.97
C ILE A 895 4.15 20.97 0.80
N ASN A 896 2.84 21.04 0.50
CA ASN A 896 2.35 21.89 -0.58
C ASN A 896 2.68 23.37 -0.35
N ARG A 897 2.43 23.88 0.86
CA ARG A 897 2.76 25.27 1.20
C ARG A 897 4.25 25.58 0.96
N ARG A 898 5.15 24.68 1.39
CA ARG A 898 6.59 24.86 1.15
C ARG A 898 6.98 24.77 -0.33
N LEU A 899 6.26 23.98 -1.11
CA LEU A 899 6.51 23.90 -2.55
C LEU A 899 6.05 25.17 -3.29
N GLU A 900 5.01 25.85 -2.79
CA GLU A 900 4.53 27.14 -3.30
C GLU A 900 5.53 28.28 -3.04
N GLU A 901 6.38 28.18 -2.00
CA GLU A 901 7.44 29.15 -1.70
C GLU A 901 8.58 29.13 -2.74
N PHE A 902 8.68 28.09 -3.59
CA PHE A 902 9.64 28.02 -4.69
C PHE A 902 9.07 28.61 -5.99
N GLU A 903 9.03 29.94 -6.07
CA GLU A 903 8.42 30.69 -7.19
C GLU A 903 9.09 30.44 -8.56
N ASP A 904 10.32 29.93 -8.58
CA ASP A 904 11.12 29.70 -9.80
C ASP A 904 10.59 28.56 -10.69
N LEU A 905 9.83 27.61 -10.12
CA LEU A 905 9.36 26.41 -10.84
C LEU A 905 7.86 26.38 -11.17
N ASN A 906 7.02 27.20 -10.52
CA ASN A 906 5.56 27.19 -10.68
C ASN A 906 4.95 25.76 -10.70
N LEU A 907 5.16 24.99 -9.63
CA LEU A 907 4.71 23.59 -9.55
C LEU A 907 3.21 23.47 -9.30
N ASN A 908 2.50 22.74 -10.15
CA ASN A 908 1.11 22.35 -9.91
C ASN A 908 1.06 21.15 -8.95
N THR A 909 0.40 21.34 -7.80
CA THR A 909 0.26 20.32 -6.77
C THR A 909 -1.20 19.88 -6.59
N GLU A 910 -1.42 18.59 -6.30
CA GLU A 910 -2.73 18.04 -5.96
C GLU A 910 -2.65 17.13 -4.72
N ILE A 911 -3.77 17.01 -4.00
CA ILE A 911 -3.86 16.17 -2.78
C ILE A 911 -5.00 15.15 -2.90
N LEU A 912 -4.65 13.87 -2.68
CA LEU A 912 -5.59 12.74 -2.57
C LEU A 912 -5.52 12.04 -1.20
N THR A 913 -6.63 12.05 -0.47
CA THR A 913 -6.80 11.42 0.83
C THR A 913 -8.01 10.48 0.86
N GLY A 914 -8.09 9.64 1.89
CA GLY A 914 -9.23 8.76 2.15
C GLY A 914 -10.58 9.46 2.36
N GLU A 915 -10.60 10.78 2.53
CA GLU A 915 -11.81 11.59 2.72
C GLU A 915 -12.31 12.20 1.42
N ASN A 916 -11.50 12.23 0.36
CA ASN A 916 -11.96 12.78 -0.90
C ASN A 916 -13.08 11.93 -1.49
N ASP A 917 -14.11 12.60 -1.99
CA ASP A 917 -15.19 11.93 -2.71
C ASP A 917 -14.65 11.29 -3.99
N MET A 918 -15.32 10.22 -4.43
CA MET A 918 -14.94 9.48 -5.64
C MET A 918 -14.81 10.37 -6.87
N GLU A 919 -15.59 11.46 -6.94
CA GLU A 919 -15.55 12.44 -8.02
C GLU A 919 -14.17 13.09 -8.15
N LYS A 920 -13.65 13.68 -7.07
CA LYS A 920 -12.33 14.32 -7.07
C LYS A 920 -11.23 13.30 -7.39
N ILE A 921 -11.32 12.09 -6.85
CA ILE A 921 -10.32 11.05 -7.11
C ILE A 921 -10.29 10.69 -8.61
N VAL A 922 -11.46 10.49 -9.22
CA VAL A 922 -11.57 10.18 -10.65
C VAL A 922 -11.10 11.35 -11.51
N GLU A 923 -11.48 12.58 -11.18
CA GLU A 923 -11.05 13.79 -11.90
C GLU A 923 -9.53 13.93 -11.93
N VAL A 924 -8.86 13.78 -10.78
CA VAL A 924 -7.40 13.85 -10.69
C VAL A 924 -6.74 12.70 -11.45
N ILE A 925 -7.29 11.48 -11.38
CA ILE A 925 -6.77 10.33 -12.14
C ILE A 925 -6.90 10.57 -13.65
N ASP A 926 -8.09 10.94 -14.13
CA ASP A 926 -8.34 11.17 -15.56
C ASP A 926 -7.46 12.33 -16.08
N ARG A 927 -7.24 13.36 -15.26
CA ARG A 927 -6.32 14.47 -15.54
C ARG A 927 -4.88 13.96 -15.71
N ILE A 928 -4.34 13.24 -14.72
CA ILE A 928 -2.98 12.66 -14.77
C ILE A 928 -2.79 11.75 -16.00
N GLU A 929 -3.77 10.92 -16.34
CA GLU A 929 -3.68 10.02 -17.49
C GLU A 929 -3.78 10.77 -18.84
N SER A 930 -4.52 11.89 -18.89
CA SER A 930 -4.66 12.70 -20.11
C SER A 930 -3.45 13.58 -20.40
N GLU A 931 -2.76 14.06 -19.36
CA GLU A 931 -1.63 15.00 -19.41
C GLU A 931 -0.29 14.36 -19.85
N THR A 932 -0.34 13.47 -20.84
CA THR A 932 0.85 12.82 -21.42
C THR A 932 1.61 13.72 -22.41
N LYS A 933 0.96 14.78 -22.92
CA LYS A 933 1.52 15.72 -23.89
C LYS A 933 1.14 17.15 -23.47
N GLY A 934 2.05 18.11 -23.61
CA GLY A 934 1.81 19.51 -23.22
C GLY A 934 3.03 20.14 -22.54
N SER A 935 2.92 21.43 -22.20
CA SER A 935 3.90 22.14 -21.39
C SER A 935 3.96 21.57 -19.98
N LEU A 936 5.14 21.54 -19.36
CA LEU A 936 5.31 21.07 -17.98
C LEU A 936 4.45 21.86 -16.99
N ASN A 937 4.23 23.15 -17.26
CA ASN A 937 3.46 24.07 -16.42
C ASN A 937 1.94 23.83 -16.46
N ASP A 938 1.43 23.06 -17.43
CA ASP A 938 0.00 22.73 -17.50
C ASP A 938 -0.31 21.41 -16.76
N LYS A 939 0.72 20.57 -16.57
CA LYS A 939 0.60 19.24 -15.98
C LYS A 939 0.61 19.31 -14.47
N ILE A 940 -0.02 18.34 -13.81
CA ILE A 940 0.22 18.08 -12.38
C ILE A 940 1.66 17.58 -12.21
N ASN A 941 2.48 18.31 -11.45
CA ASN A 941 3.87 17.96 -11.19
C ASN A 941 4.01 17.16 -9.91
N VAL A 942 3.21 17.47 -8.88
CA VAL A 942 3.29 16.83 -7.57
C VAL A 942 1.92 16.33 -7.11
N LEU A 943 1.85 15.05 -6.73
CA LEU A 943 0.66 14.43 -6.15
C LEU A 943 0.95 13.98 -4.71
N ASN A 944 0.41 14.70 -3.73
CA ASN A 944 0.48 14.29 -2.34
C ASN A 944 -0.67 13.32 -2.03
N ALA A 945 -0.35 12.14 -1.50
CA ALA A 945 -1.34 11.12 -1.24
C ALA A 945 -1.15 10.39 0.09
N THR A 946 -2.24 10.05 0.78
CA THR A 946 -2.20 9.16 1.96
C THR A 946 -2.23 7.68 1.55
N SER A 947 -2.51 6.78 2.50
CA SER A 947 -2.74 5.34 2.28
C SER A 947 -3.80 4.99 1.22
N LEU A 948 -4.57 5.96 0.72
CA LEU A 948 -5.44 5.82 -0.45
C LEU A 948 -4.66 5.30 -1.68
N ILE A 949 -3.44 5.79 -1.90
CA ILE A 949 -2.66 5.38 -3.08
C ILE A 949 -2.17 3.93 -2.98
N SER A 950 -1.94 3.46 -1.75
CA SER A 950 -1.57 2.07 -1.45
C SER A 950 -2.69 1.09 -1.83
N HIS A 951 -3.95 1.53 -1.68
CA HIS A 951 -5.15 0.71 -1.84
C HIS A 951 -6.20 1.38 -2.73
N GLY A 952 -6.34 0.93 -3.99
CA GLY A 952 -7.52 1.24 -4.81
C GLY A 952 -7.33 2.28 -5.92
N VAL A 953 -6.15 2.89 -6.04
CA VAL A 953 -5.77 3.73 -7.19
C VAL A 953 -4.68 3.03 -8.02
N ASP A 954 -4.83 3.05 -9.34
CA ASP A 954 -3.86 2.52 -10.30
C ASP A 954 -3.55 3.62 -11.31
N LEU A 955 -2.33 4.13 -11.27
CA LEU A 955 -1.84 5.21 -12.13
C LEU A 955 -0.56 4.73 -12.81
N GLU A 956 -0.57 4.61 -14.13
CA GLU A 956 0.58 4.09 -14.89
C GLU A 956 1.80 5.03 -14.83
N ARG A 957 1.58 6.34 -14.62
CA ARG A 957 2.63 7.38 -14.61
C ARG A 957 3.40 7.53 -13.29
N ILE A 958 3.06 6.76 -12.25
CA ILE A 958 3.83 6.82 -11.00
C ILE A 958 5.12 6.02 -11.16
N ASN A 959 6.22 6.69 -11.52
CA ASN A 959 7.56 6.09 -11.54
C ASN A 959 8.52 6.70 -10.50
N ASN A 960 8.15 7.84 -9.90
CA ASN A 960 8.91 8.46 -8.81
C ASN A 960 8.03 8.64 -7.58
N PHE A 961 8.50 8.13 -6.45
CA PHE A 961 7.71 7.99 -5.24
C PHE A 961 8.50 8.41 -4.00
N PHE A 962 8.07 9.48 -3.35
CA PHE A 962 8.73 10.07 -2.20
C PHE A 962 7.90 9.77 -0.96
N MET A 963 8.49 9.26 0.11
CA MET A 963 7.77 8.84 1.31
C MET A 963 8.18 9.69 2.51
N ALA A 964 7.25 10.53 2.97
CA ALA A 964 7.40 11.41 4.13
C ALA A 964 7.21 10.59 5.42
N GLY A 965 8.26 9.88 5.82
CA GLY A 965 8.22 8.93 6.93
C GLY A 965 7.81 7.53 6.49
N MET A 966 8.17 6.55 7.30
CA MET A 966 7.74 5.18 7.10
C MET A 966 6.27 5.00 7.52
N PRO A 967 5.47 4.20 6.79
CA PRO A 967 4.17 3.78 7.26
C PRO A 967 4.24 2.98 8.56
N SER A 968 3.10 2.89 9.25
CA SER A 968 3.02 2.16 10.52
C SER A 968 3.30 0.66 10.39
N LYS A 969 3.05 0.05 9.22
CA LYS A 969 3.22 -1.39 8.98
C LYS A 969 4.05 -1.64 7.72
N GLN A 970 4.85 -2.72 7.74
CA GLN A 970 5.71 -3.08 6.60
C GLN A 970 4.92 -3.43 5.33
N ALA A 971 3.77 -4.09 5.47
CA ALA A 971 2.90 -4.39 4.33
C ALA A 971 2.43 -3.12 3.59
N GLU A 972 2.15 -2.05 4.33
CA GLU A 972 1.74 -0.75 3.75
C GLU A 972 2.90 -0.09 3.01
N TYR A 973 4.12 -0.19 3.53
CA TYR A 973 5.34 0.26 2.85
C TYR A 973 5.56 -0.45 1.51
N ILE A 974 5.45 -1.79 1.50
CA ILE A 974 5.57 -2.60 0.27
C ILE A 974 4.47 -2.22 -0.71
N GLN A 975 3.23 -2.07 -0.25
CA GLN A 975 2.11 -1.76 -1.12
C GLN A 975 2.20 -0.36 -1.71
N ALA A 976 2.47 0.65 -0.89
CA ALA A 976 2.66 2.04 -1.33
C ALA A 976 3.80 2.12 -2.34
N SER A 977 5.00 1.67 -1.97
CA SER A 977 6.16 1.73 -2.85
C SER A 977 5.99 0.87 -4.12
N SER A 978 5.26 -0.25 -4.06
CA SER A 978 4.97 -1.08 -5.23
C SER A 978 3.99 -0.46 -6.23
N ARG A 979 3.28 0.62 -5.86
CA ARG A 979 2.47 1.41 -6.80
C ARG A 979 3.34 2.15 -7.79
N SER A 980 4.56 2.50 -7.39
CA SER A 980 5.57 3.06 -8.29
C SER A 980 6.20 2.00 -9.20
N ALA A 981 6.69 2.43 -10.36
CA ALA A 981 7.54 1.64 -11.23
C ALA A 981 6.89 0.31 -11.65
N ARG A 982 5.68 0.35 -12.22
CA ARG A 982 4.92 -0.84 -12.66
C ARG A 982 5.25 -1.31 -14.07
N THR A 983 5.72 -0.39 -14.91
CA THR A 983 6.09 -0.69 -16.28
C THR A 983 7.55 -0.35 -16.49
N HIS A 984 7.96 0.80 -15.97
CA HIS A 984 9.32 1.34 -16.08
C HIS A 984 10.12 1.12 -14.79
N VAL A 985 11.44 1.26 -14.87
CA VAL A 985 12.29 1.38 -13.68
C VAL A 985 11.97 2.69 -12.99
N GLY A 986 11.90 2.70 -11.66
CA GLY A 986 11.56 3.92 -10.91
C GLY A 986 12.38 4.12 -9.65
N LEU A 987 12.16 5.27 -9.01
CA LEU A 987 12.89 5.76 -7.85
C LEU A 987 11.94 5.90 -6.65
N VAL A 988 12.34 5.35 -5.51
CA VAL A 988 11.64 5.46 -4.24
C VAL A 988 12.55 6.15 -3.23
N PHE A 989 12.22 7.37 -2.85
CA PHE A 989 12.97 8.13 -1.84
C PHE A 989 12.22 8.11 -0.51
N VAL A 990 12.89 7.76 0.58
CA VAL A 990 12.27 7.63 1.91
C VAL A 990 13.01 8.49 2.93
N THR A 991 12.31 9.45 3.52
CA THR A 991 12.82 10.19 4.68
C THR A 991 12.34 9.55 5.96
N PHE A 992 13.26 9.26 6.88
CA PHE A 992 12.95 8.65 8.17
C PHE A 992 12.75 9.70 9.25
N LYS A 993 12.02 9.37 10.33
CA LYS A 993 11.81 10.29 11.45
C LYS A 993 12.90 10.11 12.50
N SER A 994 13.74 11.14 12.69
CA SER A 994 14.86 11.11 13.64
C SER A 994 14.43 10.95 15.10
N THR A 995 13.22 11.37 15.47
CA THR A 995 12.69 11.16 16.82
C THR A 995 12.06 9.78 17.04
N SER A 996 11.84 9.00 15.97
CA SER A 996 11.21 7.68 16.05
C SER A 996 12.27 6.58 16.15
N ILE A 997 12.33 5.87 17.29
CA ILE A 997 13.25 4.74 17.49
C ILE A 997 13.04 3.67 16.41
N LYS A 998 11.78 3.40 16.04
CA LYS A 998 11.42 2.44 15.01
C LYS A 998 12.02 2.83 13.65
N GLU A 999 11.84 4.09 13.23
CA GLU A 999 12.32 4.55 11.92
C GLU A 999 13.85 4.68 11.90
N ARG A 1000 14.49 5.06 13.01
CA ARG A 1000 15.96 5.02 13.14
C ARG A 1000 16.50 3.61 12.95
N SER A 1001 15.87 2.61 13.55
CA SER A 1001 16.23 1.20 13.35
C SER A 1001 16.04 0.78 11.89
N GLN A 1002 14.94 1.20 11.26
CA GLN A 1002 14.69 0.90 9.85
C GLN A 1002 15.72 1.53 8.91
N TYR A 1003 16.14 2.77 9.21
CA TYR A 1003 17.23 3.44 8.51
C TYR A 1003 18.57 2.74 8.74
N GLN A 1004 18.93 2.43 9.98
CA GLN A 1004 20.18 1.76 10.33
C GLN A 1004 20.36 0.42 9.59
N TYR A 1005 19.28 -0.35 9.49
CA TYR A 1005 19.21 -1.62 8.76
C TYR A 1005 18.59 -1.47 7.37
N PHE A 1006 18.81 -0.34 6.69
CA PHE A 1006 18.14 -0.05 5.42
C PHE A 1006 18.32 -1.18 4.40
N ILE A 1007 19.54 -1.70 4.23
CA ILE A 1007 19.83 -2.75 3.25
C ILE A 1007 19.14 -4.06 3.64
N GLU A 1008 19.23 -4.46 4.91
CA GLU A 1008 18.62 -5.68 5.45
C GLU A 1008 17.09 -5.60 5.35
N ASN A 1009 16.49 -4.47 5.74
CA ASN A 1009 15.05 -4.25 5.60
C ASN A 1009 14.58 -4.41 4.15
N HIS A 1010 15.34 -3.92 3.18
CA HIS A 1010 14.99 -4.06 1.76
C HIS A 1010 15.29 -5.46 1.18
N LYS A 1011 16.28 -6.17 1.74
CA LYS A 1011 16.58 -7.58 1.41
C LYS A 1011 15.48 -8.52 1.91
N PHE A 1012 14.91 -8.22 3.09
CA PHE A 1012 13.93 -9.05 3.78
C PHE A 1012 12.50 -8.50 3.78
N LEU A 1013 12.17 -7.56 2.89
CA LEU A 1013 10.87 -6.86 2.86
C LEU A 1013 9.68 -7.78 3.12
N ASP A 1014 9.58 -8.87 2.37
CA ASP A 1014 8.43 -9.79 2.42
C ASP A 1014 8.37 -10.59 3.73
N GLN A 1015 9.50 -10.88 4.37
CA GLN A 1015 9.56 -11.61 5.66
C GLN A 1015 9.31 -10.71 6.86
N LEU A 1016 9.49 -9.40 6.70
CA LEU A 1016 9.22 -8.38 7.72
C LEU A 1016 7.75 -7.95 7.74
N VAL A 1017 6.89 -8.57 6.93
CA VAL A 1017 5.45 -8.33 6.97
C VAL A 1017 4.86 -8.89 8.26
N ASP A 1018 4.26 -8.02 9.06
CA ASP A 1018 3.60 -8.44 10.30
C ASP A 1018 2.42 -9.40 10.02
N PRO A 1019 2.24 -10.45 10.85
CA PRO A 1019 1.02 -11.26 10.83
C PRO A 1019 -0.23 -10.40 10.94
N VAL A 1020 -1.24 -10.71 10.12
CA VAL A 1020 -2.49 -9.95 10.16
C VAL A 1020 -3.28 -10.30 11.43
N PRO A 1021 -3.51 -9.34 12.35
CA PRO A 1021 -4.24 -9.61 13.58
C PRO A 1021 -5.72 -9.89 13.25
N ILE A 1022 -6.24 -11.01 13.74
CA ILE A 1022 -7.67 -11.35 13.67
C ILE A 1022 -8.01 -12.32 14.80
N ASN A 1023 -9.20 -12.18 15.38
CA ASN A 1023 -9.69 -13.16 16.33
C ASN A 1023 -11.22 -13.28 16.30
N ARG A 1024 -11.72 -14.22 15.50
CA ARG A 1024 -13.14 -14.66 15.51
C ARG A 1024 -13.66 -14.94 16.93
N MET A 1025 -12.84 -15.53 17.79
CA MET A 1025 -13.27 -15.98 19.12
C MET A 1025 -13.26 -14.84 20.16
N ALA A 1026 -13.01 -13.60 19.76
CA ALA A 1026 -13.02 -12.45 20.67
C ALA A 1026 -14.44 -12.18 21.21
N THR A 1027 -14.57 -12.22 22.54
CA THR A 1027 -15.86 -12.06 23.24
C THR A 1027 -16.59 -10.78 22.84
N LYS A 1028 -15.89 -9.64 22.73
CA LYS A 1028 -16.49 -8.37 22.31
C LYS A 1028 -17.00 -8.37 20.87
N ALA A 1029 -16.31 -9.07 19.95
CA ALA A 1029 -16.78 -9.23 18.58
C ALA A 1029 -18.05 -10.09 18.52
N ILE A 1030 -18.13 -11.14 19.36
CA ILE A 1030 -19.33 -11.99 19.50
C ILE A 1030 -20.50 -11.16 20.04
N GLU A 1031 -20.31 -10.46 21.17
CA GLU A 1031 -21.33 -9.57 21.77
C GLU A 1031 -21.88 -8.57 20.76
N ARG A 1032 -20.99 -7.96 19.95
CA ARG A 1032 -21.39 -6.94 18.97
C ARG A 1032 -22.13 -7.53 17.76
N SER A 1033 -21.72 -8.69 17.28
CA SER A 1033 -22.27 -9.29 16.04
C SER A 1033 -23.51 -10.15 16.26
N LEU A 1034 -23.67 -10.78 17.44
CA LEU A 1034 -24.70 -11.78 17.68
C LEU A 1034 -26.12 -11.28 17.41
N PRO A 1035 -26.53 -10.08 17.85
CA PRO A 1035 -27.86 -9.59 17.52
C PRO A 1035 -28.10 -9.46 16.01
N GLY A 1036 -27.06 -9.06 15.26
CA GLY A 1036 -27.08 -9.00 13.81
C GLY A 1036 -27.19 -10.37 13.15
N ILE A 1037 -26.39 -11.34 13.60
CA ILE A 1037 -26.44 -12.72 13.12
C ILE A 1037 -27.78 -13.39 13.46
N LEU A 1038 -28.34 -13.13 14.64
CA LEU A 1038 -29.66 -13.63 15.02
C LEU A 1038 -30.74 -13.07 14.09
N CYS A 1039 -30.71 -11.77 13.77
CA CYS A 1039 -31.58 -11.20 12.74
C CYS A 1039 -31.37 -11.88 11.37
N CYS A 1040 -30.12 -12.16 10.98
CA CYS A 1040 -29.80 -12.85 9.73
C CYS A 1040 -30.44 -14.25 9.69
N LEU A 1041 -30.33 -15.04 10.76
CA LEU A 1041 -30.95 -16.36 10.85
C LEU A 1041 -32.49 -16.28 10.79
N LEU A 1042 -33.10 -15.38 11.59
CA LEU A 1042 -34.54 -15.21 11.64
C LEU A 1042 -35.12 -14.74 10.30
N LEU A 1043 -34.54 -13.72 9.67
CA LEU A 1043 -35.04 -13.13 8.42
C LEU A 1043 -34.62 -13.91 7.18
N GLY A 1044 -33.39 -14.40 7.14
CA GLY A 1044 -32.77 -15.01 5.96
C GLY A 1044 -33.02 -16.51 5.84
N ILE A 1045 -33.09 -17.23 6.96
CA ILE A 1045 -33.22 -18.70 6.99
C ILE A 1045 -34.59 -19.12 7.49
N HIS A 1046 -34.90 -18.85 8.76
CA HIS A 1046 -36.12 -19.38 9.39
C HIS A 1046 -37.39 -18.81 8.75
N SER A 1047 -37.38 -17.53 8.40
CA SER A 1047 -38.47 -16.90 7.66
C SER A 1047 -38.68 -17.51 6.26
N GLN A 1048 -37.62 -18.00 5.61
CA GLN A 1048 -37.71 -18.60 4.28
C GLN A 1048 -38.12 -20.07 4.31
N ASN A 1049 -37.62 -20.84 5.29
CA ASN A 1049 -37.98 -22.25 5.49
C ASN A 1049 -39.43 -22.41 5.94
N ASN A 1050 -39.87 -21.56 6.87
CA ASN A 1050 -41.22 -21.62 7.43
C ASN A 1050 -42.23 -20.77 6.66
N LYS A 1051 -41.80 -20.01 5.65
CA LYS A 1051 -42.66 -19.14 4.81
C LYS A 1051 -43.45 -18.11 5.64
N LEU A 1052 -42.90 -17.71 6.77
CA LEU A 1052 -43.45 -16.72 7.70
C LEU A 1052 -42.56 -15.50 7.72
N ILE A 1053 -43.12 -14.30 7.79
CA ILE A 1053 -42.32 -13.07 7.91
C ILE A 1053 -41.94 -12.88 9.38
N LEU A 1054 -40.70 -13.16 9.75
CA LEU A 1054 -40.23 -13.05 11.13
C LEU A 1054 -39.62 -11.66 11.42
N ASP A 1055 -40.38 -10.59 11.16
CA ASP A 1055 -39.93 -9.20 11.25
C ASP A 1055 -40.37 -8.46 12.53
N THR A 1056 -41.37 -8.99 13.25
CA THR A 1056 -41.86 -8.43 14.52
C THR A 1056 -41.74 -9.42 15.66
N CYS A 1057 -41.61 -8.90 16.88
CA CYS A 1057 -41.43 -9.72 18.09
C CYS A 1057 -42.56 -10.75 18.28
N GLY A 1058 -43.81 -10.34 18.09
CA GLY A 1058 -44.96 -11.26 18.23
C GLY A 1058 -44.98 -12.39 17.20
N LYS A 1059 -44.44 -12.17 15.99
CA LYS A 1059 -44.34 -13.22 14.97
C LYS A 1059 -43.22 -14.21 15.28
N VAL A 1060 -42.10 -13.72 15.84
CA VAL A 1060 -41.01 -14.59 16.31
C VAL A 1060 -41.46 -15.44 17.49
N ASP A 1061 -42.11 -14.85 18.49
CA ASP A 1061 -42.61 -15.59 19.65
C ASP A 1061 -43.62 -16.67 19.25
N LYS A 1062 -44.60 -16.29 18.40
CA LYS A 1062 -45.55 -17.24 17.83
C LYS A 1062 -44.85 -18.39 17.09
N TYR A 1063 -43.86 -18.08 16.26
CA TYR A 1063 -43.08 -19.09 15.55
C TYR A 1063 -42.39 -20.05 16.51
N ILE A 1064 -41.74 -19.55 17.56
CA ILE A 1064 -41.06 -20.39 18.55
C ILE A 1064 -42.09 -21.29 19.27
N SER A 1065 -43.21 -20.74 19.74
CA SER A 1065 -44.26 -21.53 20.40
C SER A 1065 -44.89 -22.59 19.50
N GLU A 1066 -45.12 -22.29 18.22
CA GLU A 1066 -45.68 -23.26 17.26
C GLU A 1066 -44.71 -24.41 16.97
N GLN A 1067 -43.41 -24.14 16.87
CA GLN A 1067 -42.39 -25.18 16.69
C GLN A 1067 -42.27 -26.07 17.92
N GLU A 1068 -42.24 -25.46 19.12
CA GLU A 1068 -42.21 -26.19 20.39
C GLU A 1068 -43.43 -27.10 20.55
N ALA A 1069 -44.63 -26.62 20.19
CA ALA A 1069 -45.86 -27.42 20.18
C ALA A 1069 -45.83 -28.58 19.15
N ALA A 1070 -45.08 -28.43 18.05
CA ALA A 1070 -44.86 -29.46 17.05
C ALA A 1070 -43.75 -30.47 17.44
N GLY A 1071 -43.12 -30.33 18.61
CA GLY A 1071 -42.03 -31.19 19.07
C GLY A 1071 -40.65 -30.82 18.52
N HIS A 1072 -40.52 -29.65 17.88
CA HIS A 1072 -39.26 -29.14 17.35
C HIS A 1072 -38.75 -27.96 18.18
N SER A 1073 -37.49 -28.00 18.63
CA SER A 1073 -36.91 -26.88 19.39
C SER A 1073 -36.25 -25.86 18.45
N ALA A 1074 -37.02 -24.86 18.01
CA ALA A 1074 -36.51 -23.76 17.18
C ALA A 1074 -35.35 -23.00 17.86
N GLN A 1075 -35.39 -22.86 19.18
CA GLN A 1075 -34.32 -22.24 19.95
C GLN A 1075 -33.03 -23.06 19.91
N THR A 1076 -33.13 -24.40 20.00
CA THR A 1076 -31.96 -25.28 19.90
C THR A 1076 -31.35 -25.22 18.50
N GLU A 1077 -32.17 -25.24 17.45
CA GLU A 1077 -31.70 -25.11 16.07
C GLU A 1077 -30.96 -23.79 15.83
N LEU A 1078 -31.54 -22.66 16.27
CA LEU A 1078 -30.89 -21.35 16.21
C LEU A 1078 -29.56 -21.32 16.95
N LEU A 1079 -29.51 -21.92 18.15
CA LEU A 1079 -28.31 -21.96 18.97
C LEU A 1079 -27.20 -22.81 18.33
N GLU A 1080 -27.55 -23.95 17.73
CA GLU A 1080 -26.60 -24.79 16.97
C GLU A 1080 -26.07 -24.07 15.73
N GLN A 1081 -26.92 -23.34 15.00
CA GLN A 1081 -26.50 -22.50 13.89
C GLN A 1081 -25.51 -21.42 14.36
N LEU A 1082 -25.80 -20.76 15.49
CA LEU A 1082 -24.88 -19.79 16.08
C LEU A 1082 -23.53 -20.44 16.43
N TYR A 1083 -23.51 -21.63 17.05
CA TYR A 1083 -22.26 -22.33 17.36
C TYR A 1083 -21.43 -22.64 16.11
N ARG A 1084 -22.07 -23.09 15.02
CA ARG A 1084 -21.39 -23.30 13.73
C ARG A 1084 -20.84 -22.00 13.15
N ILE A 1085 -21.65 -20.94 13.16
CA ILE A 1085 -21.27 -19.61 12.64
C ILE A 1085 -20.08 -19.03 13.42
N TYR A 1086 -20.07 -19.14 14.75
CA TYR A 1086 -18.97 -18.64 15.58
C TYR A 1086 -17.77 -19.58 15.65
N GLY A 1087 -17.86 -20.78 15.06
CA GLY A 1087 -16.76 -21.75 15.03
C GLY A 1087 -16.54 -22.49 16.36
N CYS A 1088 -17.55 -22.54 17.23
CA CYS A 1088 -17.49 -23.21 18.53
C CYS A 1088 -17.32 -24.74 18.42
N ASP A 1089 -17.67 -25.32 17.27
CA ASP A 1089 -17.53 -26.76 17.02
C ASP A 1089 -16.24 -27.11 16.25
N ASN A 1090 -15.46 -26.11 15.82
CA ASN A 1090 -14.24 -26.35 15.04
C ASN A 1090 -13.06 -26.69 15.96
N SER A 1091 -12.41 -27.84 15.72
CA SER A 1091 -11.27 -28.33 16.51
C SER A 1091 -9.97 -27.50 16.37
N ASP A 1092 -9.89 -26.60 15.39
CA ASP A 1092 -8.78 -25.66 15.22
C ASP A 1092 -8.62 -24.69 16.41
N PHE A 1093 -9.68 -24.48 17.21
CA PHE A 1093 -9.65 -23.59 18.36
C PHE A 1093 -9.54 -24.35 19.69
N PRO A 1094 -8.83 -23.80 20.71
CA PRO A 1094 -8.69 -24.44 22.01
C PRO A 1094 -10.05 -24.76 22.65
N LEU A 1095 -10.18 -25.96 23.23
CA LEU A 1095 -11.42 -26.43 23.86
C LEU A 1095 -11.95 -25.43 24.91
N ALA A 1096 -11.07 -24.89 25.75
CA ALA A 1096 -11.43 -23.90 26.77
C ALA A 1096 -12.07 -22.62 26.16
N THR A 1097 -11.55 -22.14 25.03
CA THR A 1097 -12.11 -20.99 24.31
C THR A 1097 -13.47 -21.32 23.70
N ARG A 1098 -13.63 -22.54 23.15
CA ARG A 1098 -14.88 -23.00 22.55
C ARG A 1098 -15.99 -23.09 23.60
N GLU A 1099 -15.74 -23.76 24.72
CA GLU A 1099 -16.71 -23.89 25.82
C GLU A 1099 -17.07 -22.55 26.46
N LYS A 1100 -16.07 -21.68 26.67
CA LYS A 1100 -16.31 -20.30 27.15
C LYS A 1100 -17.26 -19.55 26.20
N ASN A 1101 -17.00 -19.61 24.90
CA ASN A 1101 -17.82 -18.90 23.92
C ASN A 1101 -19.20 -19.53 23.75
N LYS A 1102 -19.37 -20.86 23.85
CA LYS A 1102 -20.69 -21.50 23.88
C LYS A 1102 -21.56 -20.97 25.01
N LYS A 1103 -20.98 -20.82 26.21
CA LYS A 1103 -21.68 -20.24 27.37
C LYS A 1103 -22.08 -18.79 27.12
N ILE A 1104 -21.16 -17.96 26.62
CA ILE A 1104 -21.43 -16.54 26.31
C ILE A 1104 -22.53 -16.41 25.25
N ILE A 1105 -22.42 -17.16 24.14
CA ILE A 1105 -23.41 -17.16 23.06
C ILE A 1105 -24.77 -17.58 23.59
N SER A 1106 -24.84 -18.64 24.41
CA SER A 1106 -26.10 -19.09 25.03
C SER A 1106 -26.74 -18.02 25.90
N THR A 1107 -25.95 -17.35 26.74
CA THR A 1107 -26.44 -16.29 27.63
C THR A 1107 -26.99 -15.13 26.82
N ILE A 1108 -26.21 -14.58 25.88
CA ILE A 1108 -26.65 -13.46 25.05
C ILE A 1108 -27.87 -13.86 24.21
N PHE A 1109 -27.87 -15.07 23.64
CA PHE A 1109 -28.99 -15.58 22.88
C PHE A 1109 -30.27 -15.59 23.73
N GLN A 1110 -30.22 -16.13 24.95
CA GLN A 1110 -31.40 -16.15 25.81
C GLN A 1110 -31.84 -14.76 26.23
N ASP A 1111 -30.91 -13.88 26.62
CA ASP A 1111 -31.22 -12.49 26.94
C ASP A 1111 -31.96 -11.80 25.78
N LYS A 1112 -31.56 -12.08 24.52
CA LYS A 1112 -32.22 -11.52 23.33
C LYS A 1112 -33.56 -12.17 23.03
N ILE A 1113 -33.73 -13.47 23.23
CA ILE A 1113 -35.03 -14.14 23.07
C ILE A 1113 -36.02 -13.66 24.13
N ASP A 1114 -35.61 -13.55 25.40
CA ASP A 1114 -36.45 -13.02 26.49
C ASP A 1114 -36.85 -11.57 26.23
N PHE A 1115 -35.93 -10.77 25.69
CA PHE A 1115 -36.23 -9.40 25.28
C PHE A 1115 -37.25 -9.34 24.13
N ILE A 1116 -37.14 -10.24 23.14
CA ILE A 1116 -38.13 -10.36 22.06
C ILE A 1116 -39.51 -10.73 22.63
N ARG A 1117 -39.58 -11.69 23.56
CA ARG A 1117 -40.84 -12.17 24.16
C ARG A 1117 -41.52 -11.13 25.07
N SER A 1118 -40.74 -10.33 25.77
CA SER A 1118 -41.24 -9.27 26.66
C SER A 1118 -41.57 -7.96 25.94
N SER A 1119 -41.09 -7.78 24.70
CA SER A 1119 -41.35 -6.59 23.89
C SER A 1119 -42.77 -6.56 23.31
N PRO A 1120 -43.31 -5.38 22.95
CA PRO A 1120 -44.59 -5.27 22.26
C PRO A 1120 -44.65 -6.13 20.99
N THR A 1121 -45.76 -6.82 20.76
CA THR A 1121 -45.92 -7.77 19.64
C THR A 1121 -45.73 -7.15 18.25
N THR A 1122 -46.03 -5.86 18.11
CA THR A 1122 -45.88 -5.07 16.87
C THR A 1122 -44.47 -4.48 16.70
N ALA A 1123 -43.61 -4.52 17.72
CA ALA A 1123 -42.27 -4.00 17.64
C ALA A 1123 -41.43 -4.79 16.63
N LYS A 1124 -40.67 -4.10 15.79
CA LYS A 1124 -39.80 -4.74 14.79
C LYS A 1124 -38.54 -5.26 15.46
N ILE A 1125 -38.12 -6.47 15.13
CA ILE A 1125 -36.93 -7.10 15.74
C ILE A 1125 -35.65 -6.29 15.52
N LYS A 1126 -35.59 -5.53 14.42
CA LYS A 1126 -34.46 -4.69 14.05
C LYS A 1126 -34.43 -3.31 14.71
N ASN A 1127 -35.41 -2.98 15.57
CA ASN A 1127 -35.41 -1.72 16.30
C ASN A 1127 -34.17 -1.62 17.19
N GLU A 1128 -33.69 -0.39 17.40
CA GLU A 1128 -32.51 -0.10 18.23
C GLU A 1128 -32.67 -0.62 19.66
N ALA A 1129 -33.89 -0.57 20.19
CA ALA A 1129 -34.20 -1.06 21.53
C ALA A 1129 -34.17 -2.60 21.65
N ILE A 1130 -34.24 -3.36 20.55
CA ILE A 1130 -34.41 -4.83 20.55
C ILE A 1130 -33.10 -5.54 20.18
N LEU A 1131 -32.85 -5.77 18.88
CA LEU A 1131 -31.63 -6.43 18.42
C LEU A 1131 -30.61 -5.44 17.87
N ASN A 1132 -31.02 -4.27 17.37
CA ASN A 1132 -30.12 -3.28 16.75
C ASN A 1132 -29.00 -3.89 15.87
N PRO A 1133 -29.34 -4.65 14.81
CA PRO A 1133 -28.33 -5.25 13.94
C PRO A 1133 -27.40 -4.16 13.37
N ILE A 1134 -26.09 -4.38 13.37
CA ILE A 1134 -25.12 -3.44 12.81
C ILE A 1134 -25.44 -3.11 11.34
N THR A 1135 -25.14 -1.89 10.89
CA THR A 1135 -25.29 -1.46 9.49
C THR A 1135 -23.99 -1.54 8.70
N SER A 1136 -22.87 -1.39 9.41
CA SER A 1136 -21.51 -1.48 8.90
C SER A 1136 -20.64 -2.21 9.92
N PHE A 1137 -19.59 -2.88 9.46
CA PHE A 1137 -18.55 -3.41 10.34
C PHE A 1137 -17.72 -2.31 11.01
N ARG A 1138 -17.96 -1.03 10.68
CA ARG A 1138 -17.35 0.14 11.32
C ARG A 1138 -18.19 0.74 12.44
N ASP A 1139 -19.41 0.25 12.65
CA ASP A 1139 -20.29 0.67 13.74
C ASP A 1139 -19.76 0.13 15.09
N ILE A 1140 -18.52 0.45 15.47
CA ILE A 1140 -17.84 -0.02 16.69
C ILE A 1140 -17.36 1.17 17.53
N GLU A 1141 -17.06 2.29 16.89
CA GLU A 1141 -16.80 3.55 17.56
C GLU A 1141 -18.13 4.17 17.99
N GLU A 1142 -18.61 3.82 19.19
CA GLU A 1142 -19.56 4.70 19.86
C GLU A 1142 -18.83 6.02 20.10
N GLY A 1143 -19.20 7.05 19.34
CA GLY A 1143 -18.72 8.40 19.59
C GLY A 1143 -19.03 8.74 21.05
N LEU A 1144 -17.98 8.98 21.83
CA LEU A 1144 -18.14 9.51 23.18
C LEU A 1144 -19.00 10.77 23.06
N PRO A 1145 -20.13 10.87 23.79
CA PRO A 1145 -20.92 12.09 23.79
C PRO A 1145 -20.06 13.18 24.42
N ILE A 1146 -19.40 14.00 23.58
CA ILE A 1146 -18.69 15.17 24.02
C ILE A 1146 -19.76 16.13 24.55
N GLN A 1147 -19.91 16.20 25.87
CA GLN A 1147 -20.71 17.24 26.50
C GLN A 1147 -19.96 18.56 26.33
N VAL A 1148 -20.37 19.29 25.31
CA VAL A 1148 -19.86 20.62 25.03
C VAL A 1148 -20.20 21.52 26.21
N ASN A 1149 -19.20 22.15 26.84
CA ASN A 1149 -19.48 23.11 27.90
C ASN A 1149 -20.26 24.32 27.34
N ARG A 1150 -20.91 25.09 28.21
CA ARG A 1150 -21.79 26.20 27.79
C ARG A 1150 -21.09 27.23 26.89
N ASN A 1151 -19.81 27.52 27.14
CA ASN A 1151 -19.03 28.49 26.37
C ASN A 1151 -18.70 27.95 24.97
N THR A 1152 -18.21 26.72 24.88
CA THR A 1152 -17.91 26.04 23.60
C THR A 1152 -19.19 25.79 22.80
N GLY A 1153 -20.32 25.54 23.49
CA GLY A 1153 -21.64 25.40 22.87
C GLY A 1153 -22.13 26.70 22.26
N ILE A 1154 -21.91 27.84 22.93
CA ILE A 1154 -22.20 29.18 22.39
C ILE A 1154 -21.33 29.46 21.16
N VAL A 1155 -20.03 29.18 21.22
CA VAL A 1155 -19.09 29.39 20.10
C VAL A 1155 -19.49 28.54 18.88
N LEU A 1156 -19.77 27.25 19.06
CA LEU A 1156 -20.20 26.36 17.98
C LEU A 1156 -21.58 26.77 17.43
N HIS A 1157 -22.47 27.29 18.28
CA HIS A 1157 -23.77 27.78 17.85
C HIS A 1157 -23.64 29.05 16.98
N TYR A 1158 -22.75 29.98 17.36
CA TYR A 1158 -22.45 31.17 16.55
C TYR A 1158 -21.72 30.81 15.25
N ASN A 1159 -20.81 29.83 15.27
CA ASN A 1159 -20.14 29.35 14.06
C ASN A 1159 -21.11 28.67 13.07
N LYS A 1160 -22.08 27.89 13.57
CA LYS A 1160 -23.19 27.35 12.76
C LYS A 1160 -24.14 28.44 12.24
N PHE A 1161 -24.29 29.54 12.97
CA PHE A 1161 -25.06 30.69 12.51
C PHE A 1161 -24.31 31.47 11.41
N ALA A 1162 -22.99 31.57 11.49
CA ALA A 1162 -22.14 32.20 10.49
C ALA A 1162 -22.08 31.38 9.19
N SER A 1163 -22.02 30.05 9.26
CA SER A 1163 -21.95 29.20 8.06
C SER A 1163 -23.28 29.06 7.30
N ASN A 1164 -24.42 29.28 7.96
CA ASN A 1164 -25.75 29.23 7.32
C ASN A 1164 -26.16 30.55 6.65
N LYS A 1165 -25.48 31.66 6.92
CA LYS A 1165 -25.59 32.87 6.12
C LYS A 1165 -24.39 32.91 5.19
N GLY A 1166 -24.61 32.49 3.95
CA GLY A 1166 -23.65 32.70 2.87
C GLY A 1166 -23.08 34.11 2.94
N GLY A 1167 -21.76 34.21 2.79
CA GLY A 1167 -21.00 35.42 2.98
C GLY A 1167 -21.67 36.63 2.32
N ASP A 1168 -21.99 37.62 3.14
CA ASP A 1168 -21.96 39.02 2.76
C ASP A 1168 -22.05 39.89 4.02
N GLN A 1169 -21.01 40.72 4.19
CA GLN A 1169 -20.92 41.98 4.95
C GLN A 1169 -21.09 41.87 6.49
N LYS A 1170 -20.16 42.33 7.33
CA LYS A 1170 -19.20 43.44 7.27
C LYS A 1170 -18.10 43.20 8.29
#